data_AF-A0A517XQS2-F1
#
_entry.id   AF-A0A517XQS2-F1
#
_cell.length_a   1.000
_cell.length_b   1.000
_cell.length_c   1.000
_cell.angle_alpha   90.00
_cell.angle_beta   90.00
_cell.angle_gamma   90.00
#
_symmetry.space_group_name_H-M   'P 1'
#
loop_
_entity.id
_entity.type
_entity.pdbx_description
1 polymer ?
#
loop_
_entity_poly.entity_id
_entity_poly.type
_entity_poly.pdbx_seq_one_letter_code
_entity_poly.pdbx_strand_id
1 'polypeptide(L)'
;MKLVPHLVAAWLLFVPPSAAQERGAPWYADRANLLFYQDVQGRSQPVKNAADWARRAAHTRANMELVMGALPAPKDVPLDPRTDKTVRLRHYTREHVTFVAEPGDRVPAWLLVPHRAAGDGRLPAMVCLPGSSAPGKDRPAGLTDDAGMAYAHELAERGYVCLVMDYPLLHTTEYTTDPYKLGYASATMKGVVNHRRGVDLLRSLPFVDGEAVGVIGHSLGGHNALFLAAFDARVKAVVSSCGFNVFAKHNRGDVRAWSSRYYMPRIKTAYGDDPAKIPFDFTEVLAALAPRPVFVNAPLHDAPDFEVSGVRDCFKAAIPVYREVFKAADNLVARHPDAGHSFPAAERQAAYAFLDRHLRPGVAPKAPAAGPVARWPVVDKPCEVPADQAPRLGKGDFSLSVWVTCDAADRLPGDLVSMYDLKTRRGFHLTLKSNPGVTTSQANWRHLQFGIDDGRASEWTDCGRPGNALLAFALVVHEGSLYASTCEPGKSETGRVYRFAGPGHWIACGAPDGSNTVTTLAVHDGALYAGTGKYRLAGSALPESENLTLGGRVFRYGGGTRWIDCGQLPDTEAVGGLVVFRGKLYASSLYKPAGFFRYEGETRWTRLPVPDGPDPAGGKTVPKRVVSLTVHDGYVYAGSYDGGHVYRFDGEKWADCGRLGENTQTYSFARHEGALHVGTWRSGRVYRFEGVNRWTDVGRLGEELEVMGMLAHNGRLIAGTLPLAEVYSYEGKDGWKRMTRLDHTPDVAYRRAWTMAEHDGQVFCSTLPSGKVFAFSAGRQASWGHPLPPGRHHVAAVKSASRLRLYVDGALVAQTPPFEADGYDLDSAAPLRLGTGTNGPLNGRLDDLRVWGRTLSPGEIRALAAEPPKP
;
A
#
# COMPACT_ATOMS: atom_id res chain seq x y z
N MET A 1 -34.72 50.62 16.88
CA MET A 1 -33.60 50.34 17.80
C MET A 1 -33.00 48.99 17.43
N LYS A 2 -31.66 48.94 17.30
CA LYS A 2 -30.79 47.83 16.85
C LYS A 2 -30.64 47.66 15.33
N LEU A 3 -29.63 48.38 14.83
CA LEU A 3 -29.03 48.32 13.49
C LEU A 3 -28.20 47.05 13.28
N VAL A 4 -28.22 46.59 12.04
CA VAL A 4 -27.31 45.63 11.39
C VAL A 4 -25.98 46.33 11.06
N PRO A 5 -24.80 45.71 11.24
CA PRO A 5 -23.56 46.27 10.69
C PRO A 5 -23.27 45.70 9.29
N HIS A 6 -23.04 46.63 8.37
CA HIS A 6 -22.76 46.45 6.95
C HIS A 6 -21.31 46.02 6.66
N LEU A 7 -21.19 45.38 5.48
CA LEU A 7 -20.01 45.17 4.65
C LEU A 7 -19.04 46.37 4.64
N VAL A 8 -17.77 46.11 4.92
CA VAL A 8 -16.67 47.05 4.61
C VAL A 8 -16.06 46.65 3.27
N ALA A 9 -16.40 47.40 2.23
CA ALA A 9 -15.71 47.37 0.95
C ALA A 9 -14.38 48.13 1.09
N ALA A 10 -13.25 47.44 0.97
CA ALA A 10 -11.93 48.05 0.93
C ALA A 10 -11.69 48.66 -0.46
N TRP A 11 -11.73 49.98 -0.55
CA TRP A 11 -11.33 50.74 -1.73
C TRP A 11 -9.82 50.62 -1.93
N LEU A 12 -9.40 50.01 -3.03
CA LEU A 12 -8.02 50.05 -3.52
C LEU A 12 -7.73 51.46 -4.05
N LEU A 13 -6.93 52.22 -3.31
CA LEU A 13 -6.36 53.47 -3.80
C LEU A 13 -5.38 53.17 -4.94
N PHE A 14 -5.81 53.50 -6.16
CA PHE A 14 -4.95 53.59 -7.34
C PHE A 14 -3.99 54.78 -7.13
N VAL A 15 -2.71 54.52 -6.89
CA VAL A 15 -1.67 55.55 -6.99
C VAL A 15 -1.19 55.56 -8.45
N PRO A 16 -1.34 56.67 -9.20
CA PRO A 16 -0.92 56.73 -10.59
C PRO A 16 0.62 56.67 -10.70
N PRO A 17 1.18 56.07 -11.77
CA PRO A 17 2.61 56.00 -11.98
C PRO A 17 3.10 57.31 -12.61
N SER A 18 3.32 58.35 -11.81
CA SER A 18 4.06 59.53 -12.30
C SER A 18 4.71 60.28 -11.15
N ALA A 19 5.94 59.87 -10.79
CA ALA A 19 6.96 60.68 -10.08
C ALA A 19 8.22 59.87 -9.72
N ALA A 20 8.21 58.53 -9.80
CA ALA A 20 9.33 57.70 -9.33
C ALA A 20 10.43 57.42 -10.39
N GLN A 21 10.38 58.08 -11.55
CA GLN A 21 11.21 57.70 -12.71
C GLN A 21 12.63 58.28 -12.72
N GLU A 22 13.03 59.05 -11.70
CA GLU A 22 14.37 59.69 -11.65
C GLU A 22 15.40 58.98 -10.76
N ARG A 23 15.04 57.94 -10.00
CA ARG A 23 16.04 57.08 -9.31
C ARG A 23 15.79 55.62 -9.67
N GLY A 24 16.86 54.92 -10.05
CA GLY A 24 16.82 53.49 -10.37
C GLY A 24 16.32 52.63 -9.20
N ALA A 25 16.04 51.35 -9.47
CA ALA A 25 15.50 50.44 -8.46
C ALA A 25 16.41 50.35 -7.21
N PRO A 26 15.87 50.41 -5.98
CA PRO A 26 16.69 50.44 -4.77
C PRO A 26 17.50 49.14 -4.55
N TRP A 27 18.78 49.28 -4.19
CA TRP A 27 19.67 48.16 -3.89
C TRP A 27 19.59 47.74 -2.42
N TYR A 28 19.43 46.44 -2.16
CA TYR A 28 19.47 45.85 -0.81
C TYR A 28 20.65 44.88 -0.71
N ALA A 29 21.60 45.17 0.19
CA ALA A 29 22.73 44.30 0.48
C ALA A 29 22.29 43.03 1.21
N ASP A 30 21.39 43.17 2.19
CA ASP A 30 20.75 42.05 2.88
C ASP A 30 19.34 41.81 2.30
N ARG A 31 19.23 40.82 1.41
CA ARG A 31 17.98 40.40 0.78
C ARG A 31 17.18 39.40 1.63
N ALA A 32 17.65 39.05 2.82
CA ALA A 32 16.91 38.21 3.78
C ALA A 32 16.16 39.06 4.83
N ASN A 33 16.63 40.28 5.12
CA ASN A 33 15.93 41.22 5.99
C ASN A 33 14.84 42.01 5.21
N LEU A 34 13.62 41.47 5.23
CA LEU A 34 12.50 42.00 4.43
C LEU A 34 11.63 43.01 5.15
N LEU A 35 11.82 43.22 6.46
CA LEU A 35 10.99 44.15 7.25
C LEU A 35 11.45 45.62 7.15
N PHE A 36 12.13 45.98 6.06
CA PHE A 36 12.55 47.34 5.74
C PHE A 36 12.37 47.64 4.25
N TYR A 37 12.13 48.92 3.93
CA TYR A 37 12.14 49.47 2.58
C TYR A 37 12.94 50.77 2.52
N GLN A 38 13.45 51.15 1.35
CA GLN A 38 14.11 52.44 1.14
C GLN A 38 13.09 53.51 0.74
N ASP A 39 13.08 54.63 1.44
CA ASP A 39 12.25 55.79 1.07
C ASP A 39 12.81 56.51 -0.17
N VAL A 40 12.12 57.55 -0.64
CA VAL A 40 12.52 58.34 -1.82
C VAL A 40 13.90 59.01 -1.68
N GLN A 41 14.42 59.12 -0.46
CA GLN A 41 15.74 59.68 -0.16
C GLN A 41 16.81 58.58 -0.03
N GLY A 42 16.44 57.31 -0.18
CA GLY A 42 17.33 56.14 -0.04
C GLY A 42 17.53 55.67 1.39
N ARG A 43 16.76 56.19 2.37
CA ARG A 43 16.92 55.83 3.78
C ARG A 43 16.07 54.60 4.10
N SER A 44 16.62 53.70 4.91
CA SER A 44 15.93 52.50 5.38
C SER A 44 14.81 52.86 6.37
N GLN A 45 13.59 52.43 6.06
CA GLN A 45 12.40 52.60 6.89
C GLN A 45 11.82 51.22 7.23
N PRO A 46 11.39 50.98 8.47
CA PRO A 46 10.77 49.70 8.85
C PRO A 46 9.40 49.51 8.18
N VAL A 47 9.10 48.28 7.76
CA VAL A 47 7.79 47.88 7.26
C VAL A 47 6.86 47.63 8.45
N LYS A 48 5.83 48.47 8.61
CA LYS A 48 4.89 48.37 9.75
C LYS A 48 3.50 47.90 9.34
N ASN A 49 3.14 48.04 8.07
CA ASN A 49 1.81 47.76 7.55
C ASN A 49 1.85 47.36 6.06
N ALA A 50 0.67 47.05 5.51
CA ALA A 50 0.52 46.62 4.12
C ALA A 50 0.96 47.67 3.09
N ALA A 51 0.84 48.97 3.39
CA ALA A 51 1.25 50.03 2.46
C ALA A 51 2.78 50.16 2.38
N ASP A 52 3.48 50.03 3.51
CA ASP A 52 4.94 49.94 3.53
C ASP A 52 5.42 48.69 2.78
N TRP A 53 4.75 47.57 2.99
CA TRP A 53 5.06 46.33 2.28
C TRP A 53 4.87 46.45 0.77
N ALA A 54 3.81 47.12 0.32
CA ALA A 54 3.56 47.36 -1.10
C ALA A 54 4.72 48.09 -1.78
N ARG A 55 5.39 49.03 -1.07
CA ARG A 55 6.62 49.69 -1.54
C ARG A 55 7.77 48.70 -1.64
N ARG A 56 8.00 47.87 -0.61
CA ARG A 56 9.06 46.85 -0.63
C ARG A 56 8.88 45.87 -1.78
N ALA A 57 7.66 45.37 -1.99
CA ALA A 57 7.32 44.49 -3.09
C ALA A 57 7.47 45.18 -4.47
N ALA A 58 7.21 46.49 -4.56
CA ALA A 58 7.46 47.27 -5.78
C ALA A 58 8.95 47.38 -6.09
N HIS A 59 9.81 47.57 -5.07
CA HIS A 59 11.26 47.53 -5.25
C HIS A 59 11.73 46.16 -5.75
N THR A 60 11.19 45.07 -5.20
CA THR A 60 11.49 43.71 -5.68
C THR A 60 11.14 43.55 -7.16
N ARG A 61 9.95 43.96 -7.59
CA ARG A 61 9.56 43.91 -9.02
C ARG A 61 10.49 44.76 -9.90
N ALA A 62 10.80 45.98 -9.49
CA ALA A 62 11.71 46.85 -10.23
C ALA A 62 13.11 46.22 -10.38
N ASN A 63 13.61 45.57 -9.31
CA ASN A 63 14.87 44.82 -9.37
C ASN A 63 14.79 43.58 -10.27
N MET A 64 13.65 42.87 -10.29
CA MET A 64 13.42 41.78 -11.25
C MET A 64 13.46 42.29 -12.69
N GLU A 65 12.87 43.45 -12.97
CA GLU A 65 12.86 44.05 -14.32
C GLU A 65 14.24 44.51 -14.80
N LEU A 66 15.16 44.88 -13.90
CA LEU A 66 16.54 45.15 -14.29
C LEU A 66 17.19 43.92 -14.94
N VAL A 67 16.89 42.72 -14.43
CA VAL A 67 17.45 41.45 -14.89
C VAL A 67 16.64 40.83 -16.02
N MET A 68 15.32 40.76 -15.89
CA MET A 68 14.43 40.13 -16.86
C MET A 68 14.12 41.05 -18.06
N GLY A 69 14.36 42.36 -17.95
CA GLY A 69 13.83 43.37 -18.85
C GLY A 69 12.53 43.97 -18.31
N ALA A 70 12.20 45.17 -18.77
CA ALA A 70 10.97 45.85 -18.37
C ALA A 70 9.73 45.07 -18.80
N LEU A 71 8.73 45.00 -17.93
CA LEU A 71 7.41 44.51 -18.32
C LEU A 71 6.78 45.56 -19.26
N PRO A 72 6.42 45.18 -20.51
CA PRO A 72 5.79 46.13 -21.42
C PRO A 72 4.41 46.56 -20.91
N ALA A 73 3.99 47.77 -21.28
CA ALA A 73 2.64 48.23 -21.05
C ALA A 73 1.62 47.27 -21.71
N PRO A 74 0.45 47.01 -21.10
CA PRO A 74 -0.59 46.20 -21.70
C PRO A 74 -0.96 46.73 -23.09
N LYS A 75 -0.95 45.85 -24.09
CA LYS A 75 -1.41 46.19 -25.45
C LYS A 75 -2.88 45.79 -25.59
N ASP A 76 -3.71 46.70 -26.09
CA ASP A 76 -5.12 46.44 -26.35
C ASP A 76 -5.28 45.63 -27.65
N VAL A 77 -5.03 44.32 -27.56
CA VAL A 77 -5.15 43.38 -28.68
C VAL A 77 -6.12 42.27 -28.26
N PRO A 78 -7.14 41.96 -29.09
CA PRO A 78 -8.05 40.85 -28.83
C PRO A 78 -7.30 39.52 -28.69
N LEU A 79 -7.75 38.65 -27.79
CA LEU A 79 -7.14 37.32 -27.58
C LEU A 79 -7.30 36.39 -28.79
N ASP A 80 -8.33 36.59 -29.63
CA ASP A 80 -8.64 35.79 -30.82
C ASP A 80 -8.38 34.27 -30.62
N PRO A 81 -8.99 33.59 -29.63
CA PRO A 81 -8.73 32.18 -29.39
C PRO A 81 -9.25 31.33 -30.56
N ARG A 82 -8.43 30.38 -31.03
CA ARG A 82 -8.79 29.41 -32.08
C ARG A 82 -8.53 28.00 -31.59
N THR A 83 -9.52 27.12 -31.78
CA THR A 83 -9.46 25.71 -31.43
C THR A 83 -9.37 24.88 -32.71
N ASP A 84 -8.38 24.02 -32.82
CA ASP A 84 -8.17 23.13 -33.99
C ASP A 84 -8.35 21.65 -33.67
N LYS A 85 -8.22 21.24 -32.40
CA LYS A 85 -8.41 19.86 -31.94
C LYS A 85 -9.18 19.83 -30.64
N THR A 86 -10.17 18.95 -30.55
CA THR A 86 -10.98 18.73 -29.35
C THR A 86 -11.05 17.24 -29.04
N VAL A 87 -10.76 16.86 -27.81
CA VAL A 87 -10.84 15.49 -27.32
C VAL A 87 -11.72 15.47 -26.07
N ARG A 88 -12.84 14.76 -26.14
CA ARG A 88 -13.72 14.56 -24.98
C ARG A 88 -13.21 13.37 -24.16
N LEU A 89 -12.80 13.62 -22.92
CA LEU A 89 -12.43 12.59 -21.95
C LEU A 89 -13.60 12.34 -20.99
N ARG A 90 -13.43 11.41 -20.04
CA ARG A 90 -14.50 11.01 -19.11
C ARG A 90 -15.04 12.17 -18.26
N HIS A 91 -14.16 13.04 -17.76
CA HIS A 91 -14.51 14.09 -16.79
C HIS A 91 -14.39 15.52 -17.33
N TYR A 92 -13.70 15.71 -18.45
CA TYR A 92 -13.43 17.02 -19.03
C TYR A 92 -13.21 16.92 -20.54
N THR A 93 -13.27 18.06 -21.22
CA THR A 93 -12.90 18.20 -22.63
C THR A 93 -11.54 18.87 -22.72
N ARG A 94 -10.62 18.30 -23.50
CA ARG A 94 -9.30 18.87 -23.78
C ARG A 94 -9.31 19.47 -25.17
N GLU A 95 -9.05 20.76 -25.26
CA GLU A 95 -9.01 21.54 -26.49
C GLU A 95 -7.58 22.01 -26.73
N HIS A 96 -7.08 21.80 -27.94
CA HIS A 96 -5.89 22.48 -28.41
C HIS A 96 -6.30 23.86 -28.85
N VAL A 97 -5.74 24.89 -28.23
CA VAL A 97 -6.10 26.28 -28.48
C VAL A 97 -4.86 27.11 -28.77
N THR A 98 -5.00 28.08 -29.66
CA THR A 98 -4.00 29.13 -29.89
C THR A 98 -4.63 30.48 -29.64
N PHE A 99 -3.91 31.44 -29.06
CA PHE A 99 -4.43 32.78 -28.79
C PHE A 99 -3.35 33.85 -28.97
N VAL A 100 -3.76 35.07 -29.30
CA VAL A 100 -2.87 36.22 -29.52
C VAL A 100 -2.45 36.80 -28.18
N ALA A 101 -1.15 36.70 -27.88
CA ALA A 101 -0.56 37.35 -26.71
C ALA A 101 -0.26 38.82 -27.01
N GLU A 102 0.31 39.12 -28.18
CA GLU A 102 0.59 40.46 -28.69
C GLU A 102 0.75 40.45 -30.22
N PRO A 103 0.87 41.61 -30.91
CA PRO A 103 1.05 41.64 -32.35
C PRO A 103 2.27 40.83 -32.79
N GLY A 104 2.06 39.89 -33.72
CA GLY A 104 3.11 38.99 -34.21
C GLY A 104 3.39 37.78 -33.30
N ASP A 105 2.63 37.59 -32.23
CA ASP A 105 2.82 36.48 -31.29
C ASP A 105 1.51 35.74 -30.96
N ARG A 106 1.49 34.46 -31.30
CA ARG A 106 0.37 33.57 -31.04
C ARG A 106 0.85 32.36 -30.24
N VAL A 107 0.29 32.18 -29.04
CA VAL A 107 0.71 31.17 -28.07
C VAL A 107 -0.15 29.91 -28.22
N PRO A 108 0.46 28.74 -28.48
CA PRO A 108 -0.21 27.44 -28.41
C PRO A 108 -0.38 26.95 -26.98
N ALA A 109 -1.51 26.30 -26.72
CA ALA A 109 -1.89 25.84 -25.40
C ALA A 109 -2.88 24.66 -25.44
N TRP A 110 -2.97 23.95 -24.32
CA TRP A 110 -4.09 23.06 -24.01
C TRP A 110 -5.05 23.75 -23.04
N LEU A 111 -6.33 23.80 -23.40
CA LEU A 111 -7.42 24.21 -22.52
C LEU A 111 -8.21 22.97 -22.10
N LEU A 112 -8.25 22.70 -20.79
CA LEU A 112 -8.97 21.58 -20.21
C LEU A 112 -10.20 22.12 -19.49
N VAL A 113 -11.40 21.75 -19.96
CA VAL A 113 -12.69 22.25 -19.49
C VAL A 113 -13.49 21.10 -18.87
N PRO A 114 -13.69 21.08 -17.55
CA PRO A 114 -14.49 20.06 -16.87
C PRO A 114 -15.93 19.97 -17.41
N HIS A 115 -16.48 18.76 -17.47
CA HIS A 115 -17.90 18.57 -17.77
C HIS A 115 -18.74 19.05 -16.58
N ARG A 116 -19.82 19.79 -16.84
CA ARG A 116 -20.66 20.37 -15.78
C ARG A 116 -21.73 19.38 -15.30
N ALA A 117 -22.05 19.41 -14.01
CA ALA A 117 -23.36 18.99 -13.52
C ALA A 117 -24.33 20.19 -13.54
N ALA A 118 -25.63 19.92 -13.62
CA ALA A 118 -26.64 20.98 -13.59
C ALA A 118 -26.59 21.70 -12.22
N GLY A 119 -26.15 22.97 -12.19
CA GLY A 119 -26.14 23.82 -10.99
C GLY A 119 -24.77 24.37 -10.53
N ASP A 120 -23.65 23.98 -11.15
CA ASP A 120 -22.28 24.18 -10.61
C ASP A 120 -21.69 25.61 -10.60
N GLY A 121 -22.46 26.67 -10.88
CA GLY A 121 -21.95 28.04 -10.86
C GLY A 121 -20.77 28.30 -11.82
N ARG A 122 -19.95 29.32 -11.53
CA ARG A 122 -18.69 29.60 -12.24
C ARG A 122 -17.54 28.79 -11.61
N LEU A 123 -16.61 28.31 -12.42
CA LEU A 123 -15.53 27.38 -12.02
C LEU A 123 -14.21 28.12 -11.71
N PRO A 124 -13.41 27.65 -10.73
CA PRO A 124 -12.06 28.14 -10.57
C PRO A 124 -11.19 27.74 -11.77
N ALA A 125 -10.10 28.48 -11.99
CA ALA A 125 -9.21 28.22 -13.10
C ALA A 125 -7.73 28.21 -12.68
N MET A 126 -6.90 27.49 -13.44
CA MET A 126 -5.48 27.32 -13.17
C MET A 126 -4.67 27.55 -14.44
N VAL A 127 -3.67 28.42 -14.34
CA VAL A 127 -2.54 28.42 -15.29
C VAL A 127 -1.57 27.31 -14.86
N CYS A 128 -1.32 26.36 -15.74
CA CYS A 128 -0.50 25.18 -15.49
C CYS A 128 0.79 25.25 -16.33
N LEU A 129 1.93 25.42 -15.67
CA LEU A 129 3.18 25.78 -16.35
C LEU A 129 4.16 24.59 -16.44
N PRO A 130 4.55 24.15 -17.65
CA PRO A 130 5.37 22.95 -17.84
C PRO A 130 6.80 23.10 -17.31
N GLY A 131 7.42 21.95 -17.04
CA GLY A 131 8.85 21.87 -16.72
C GLY A 131 9.75 22.03 -17.96
N SER A 132 11.06 21.99 -17.75
CA SER A 132 12.07 22.11 -18.80
C SER A 132 12.36 20.80 -19.55
N SER A 133 11.44 19.82 -19.52
CA SER A 133 11.62 18.53 -20.20
C SER A 133 10.60 18.37 -21.32
N ALA A 134 11.02 17.78 -22.43
CA ALA A 134 10.09 17.35 -23.48
C ALA A 134 9.07 16.33 -22.93
N PRO A 135 7.81 16.33 -23.38
CA PRO A 135 7.23 17.15 -24.46
C PRO A 135 6.61 18.49 -24.01
N GLY A 136 7.16 19.16 -23.00
CA GLY A 136 6.69 20.51 -22.62
C GLY A 136 5.26 20.49 -22.08
N LYS A 137 4.35 21.29 -22.68
CA LYS A 137 2.94 21.43 -22.24
C LYS A 137 2.13 20.13 -22.28
N ASP A 138 2.53 19.16 -23.09
CA ASP A 138 1.79 17.91 -23.23
C ASP A 138 1.84 17.07 -21.94
N ARG A 139 2.95 17.16 -21.20
CA ARG A 139 3.14 16.40 -19.96
C ARG A 139 2.11 16.76 -18.88
N PRO A 140 1.98 18.03 -18.44
CA PRO A 140 0.94 18.40 -17.47
C PRO A 140 -0.49 18.25 -18.01
N ALA A 141 -0.69 18.32 -19.33
CA ALA A 141 -1.99 18.10 -19.97
C ALA A 141 -2.44 16.62 -19.97
N GLY A 142 -1.62 15.68 -19.47
CA GLY A 142 -1.94 14.25 -19.41
C GLY A 142 -1.89 13.59 -20.79
N LEU A 143 -0.90 13.94 -21.61
CA LEU A 143 -0.63 13.33 -22.92
C LEU A 143 0.59 12.40 -22.91
N THR A 144 1.15 12.13 -21.73
CA THR A 144 2.32 11.27 -21.52
C THR A 144 2.06 10.30 -20.38
N ASP A 145 2.82 9.20 -20.33
CA ASP A 145 2.72 8.19 -19.26
C ASP A 145 3.31 8.65 -17.91
N ASP A 146 3.88 9.86 -17.84
CA ASP A 146 4.36 10.49 -16.61
C ASP A 146 3.21 11.02 -15.75
N ALA A 147 2.49 10.10 -15.10
CA ALA A 147 1.46 10.43 -14.12
C ALA A 147 2.01 11.27 -12.94
N GLY A 148 3.33 11.30 -12.73
CA GLY A 148 4.00 12.17 -11.76
C GLY A 148 3.87 13.66 -12.08
N MET A 149 3.62 14.00 -13.34
CA MET A 149 3.66 15.36 -13.85
C MET A 149 2.36 15.83 -14.52
N ALA A 150 1.32 15.00 -14.55
CA ALA A 150 0.01 15.26 -15.19
C ALA A 150 -0.92 16.18 -14.36
N TYR A 151 -0.38 17.22 -13.71
CA TYR A 151 -1.15 17.99 -12.71
C TYR A 151 -2.29 18.86 -13.30
N ALA A 152 -2.25 19.24 -14.59
CA ALA A 152 -3.39 19.93 -15.20
C ALA A 152 -4.55 18.96 -15.49
N HIS A 153 -4.23 17.73 -15.90
CA HIS A 153 -5.19 16.63 -16.00
C HIS A 153 -5.84 16.33 -14.64
N GLU A 154 -5.04 16.13 -13.60
CA GLU A 154 -5.55 15.84 -12.24
C GLU A 154 -6.43 16.99 -11.69
N LEU A 155 -6.08 18.26 -11.98
CA LEU A 155 -6.89 19.43 -11.58
C LEU A 155 -8.18 19.58 -12.40
N ALA A 156 -8.15 19.27 -13.70
CA ALA A 156 -9.35 19.28 -14.53
C ALA A 156 -10.37 18.24 -14.07
N GLU A 157 -9.92 17.03 -13.70
CA GLU A 157 -10.79 16.01 -13.07
C GLU A 157 -11.38 16.48 -11.73
N ARG A 158 -10.71 17.41 -11.04
CA ARG A 158 -11.17 18.04 -9.79
C ARG A 158 -12.12 19.23 -10.00
N GLY A 159 -12.39 19.62 -11.24
CA GLY A 159 -13.31 20.72 -11.57
C GLY A 159 -12.66 22.09 -11.78
N TYR A 160 -11.34 22.14 -11.99
CA TYR A 160 -10.66 23.37 -12.42
C TYR A 160 -10.63 23.50 -13.94
N VAL A 161 -10.82 24.71 -14.46
CA VAL A 161 -10.49 25.01 -15.86
C VAL A 161 -8.97 25.22 -15.96
N CYS A 162 -8.26 24.36 -16.68
CA CYS A 162 -6.80 24.42 -16.74
C CYS A 162 -6.31 24.91 -18.11
N LEU A 163 -5.39 25.87 -18.12
CA LEU A 163 -4.69 26.32 -19.31
C LEU A 163 -3.21 25.97 -19.21
N VAL A 164 -2.72 25.13 -20.11
CA VAL A 164 -1.30 24.77 -20.22
C VAL A 164 -0.69 25.41 -21.45
N MET A 165 0.22 26.35 -21.28
CA MET A 165 0.84 27.09 -22.39
C MET A 165 2.24 26.58 -22.69
N ASP A 166 2.65 26.72 -23.96
CA ASP A 166 4.05 26.59 -24.33
C ASP A 166 4.89 27.74 -23.77
N TYR A 167 6.12 27.41 -23.38
CA TYR A 167 7.12 28.39 -22.96
C TYR A 167 7.99 28.80 -24.18
N PRO A 168 8.31 30.09 -24.37
CA PRO A 168 9.10 30.54 -25.51
C PRO A 168 10.46 29.84 -25.57
N LEU A 169 10.83 29.40 -26.78
CA LEU A 169 12.14 28.80 -27.12
C LEU A 169 12.44 27.41 -26.54
N LEU A 170 11.57 26.79 -25.72
CA LEU A 170 11.90 25.54 -25.04
C LEU A 170 10.83 24.45 -25.20
N HIS A 171 11.24 23.28 -25.71
CA HIS A 171 10.43 22.05 -25.86
C HIS A 171 9.06 22.25 -26.50
N THR A 172 8.99 23.17 -27.46
CA THR A 172 7.82 23.41 -28.30
C THR A 172 8.11 22.98 -29.73
N THR A 173 7.13 22.36 -30.38
CA THR A 173 7.16 22.02 -31.81
C THR A 173 6.39 23.01 -32.66
N GLU A 174 5.57 23.86 -32.04
CA GLU A 174 4.61 24.74 -32.74
C GLU A 174 4.73 26.22 -32.33
N TYR A 175 5.33 26.53 -31.18
CA TYR A 175 5.51 27.90 -30.73
C TYR A 175 6.79 28.49 -31.31
N THR A 176 6.64 29.21 -32.43
CA THR A 176 7.76 29.71 -33.24
C THR A 176 8.22 31.13 -32.88
N THR A 177 7.59 31.79 -31.92
CA THR A 177 7.92 33.18 -31.58
C THR A 177 9.28 33.29 -30.92
N ASP A 178 10.15 34.11 -31.50
CA ASP A 178 11.44 34.47 -30.91
C ASP A 178 11.28 35.76 -30.06
N PRO A 179 11.36 35.68 -28.71
CA PRO A 179 11.20 36.85 -27.84
C PRO A 179 12.16 37.99 -28.20
N TYR A 180 13.37 37.68 -28.66
CA TYR A 180 14.38 38.70 -28.93
C TYR A 180 14.07 39.52 -30.19
N LYS A 181 13.40 38.91 -31.18
CA LYS A 181 12.91 39.63 -32.38
C LYS A 181 11.76 40.58 -32.04
N LEU A 182 11.05 40.32 -30.95
CA LEU A 182 10.02 41.21 -30.42
C LEU A 182 10.58 42.27 -29.45
N GLY A 183 11.90 42.35 -29.30
CA GLY A 183 12.58 43.36 -28.47
C GLY A 183 12.64 43.03 -26.98
N TYR A 184 12.29 41.80 -26.57
CA TYR A 184 12.43 41.39 -25.16
C TYR A 184 13.90 41.19 -24.79
N ALA A 185 14.26 41.61 -23.57
CA ALA A 185 15.59 41.35 -23.02
C ALA A 185 15.80 39.90 -22.57
N SER A 186 14.71 39.15 -22.36
CA SER A 186 14.75 37.79 -21.84
C SER A 186 13.51 36.98 -22.26
N ALA A 187 13.69 35.67 -22.43
CA ALA A 187 12.57 34.76 -22.61
C ALA A 187 11.71 34.65 -21.34
N THR A 188 12.29 34.87 -20.15
CA THR A 188 11.54 34.93 -18.88
C THR A 188 10.49 36.04 -18.86
N MET A 189 10.84 37.27 -19.25
CA MET A 189 9.87 38.37 -19.29
C MET A 189 8.80 38.12 -20.38
N LYS A 190 9.19 37.52 -21.51
CA LYS A 190 8.22 37.11 -22.52
C LYS A 190 7.25 36.05 -21.97
N GLY A 191 7.77 35.05 -21.26
CA GLY A 191 6.98 34.04 -20.56
C GLY A 191 5.98 34.68 -19.60
N VAL A 192 6.41 35.63 -18.76
CA VAL A 192 5.51 36.40 -17.88
C VAL A 192 4.38 37.07 -18.65
N VAL A 193 4.68 37.72 -19.79
CA VAL A 193 3.64 38.33 -20.64
C VAL A 193 2.67 37.27 -21.17
N ASN A 194 3.15 36.14 -21.68
CA ASN A 194 2.30 35.06 -22.17
C ASN A 194 1.40 34.50 -21.06
N HIS A 195 1.97 34.25 -19.88
CA HIS A 195 1.23 33.75 -18.73
C HIS A 195 0.13 34.72 -18.29
N ARG A 196 0.40 36.04 -18.31
CA ARG A 196 -0.61 37.08 -18.02
C ARG A 196 -1.72 37.12 -19.06
N ARG A 197 -1.41 36.91 -20.33
CA ARG A 197 -2.40 36.78 -21.40
C ARG A 197 -3.21 35.48 -21.27
N GLY A 198 -2.61 34.41 -20.75
CA GLY A 198 -3.33 33.20 -20.35
C GLY A 198 -4.34 33.45 -19.22
N VAL A 199 -3.99 34.30 -18.23
CA VAL A 199 -4.94 34.76 -17.22
C VAL A 199 -6.09 35.56 -17.86
N ASP A 200 -5.80 36.43 -18.83
CA ASP A 200 -6.84 37.15 -19.58
C ASP A 200 -7.80 36.19 -20.30
N LEU A 201 -7.25 35.15 -20.95
CA LEU A 201 -8.04 34.13 -21.64
C LEU A 201 -8.95 33.38 -20.67
N LEU A 202 -8.41 32.88 -19.56
CA LEU A 202 -9.21 32.19 -18.55
C LEU A 202 -10.35 33.09 -18.03
N ARG A 203 -10.08 34.35 -17.69
CA ARG A 203 -11.09 35.30 -17.18
C ARG A 203 -12.11 35.73 -18.25
N SER A 204 -11.80 35.56 -19.53
CA SER A 204 -12.74 35.85 -20.63
C SER A 204 -13.79 34.75 -20.83
N LEU A 205 -13.54 33.54 -20.32
CA LEU A 205 -14.49 32.42 -20.44
C LEU A 205 -15.69 32.65 -19.52
N PRO A 206 -16.94 32.61 -20.04
CA PRO A 206 -18.13 33.02 -19.28
C PRO A 206 -18.46 32.13 -18.08
N PHE A 207 -17.84 30.96 -18.02
CA PHE A 207 -18.01 29.95 -16.97
C PHE A 207 -16.84 29.83 -16.01
N VAL A 208 -15.82 30.69 -16.14
CA VAL A 208 -14.74 30.80 -15.18
C VAL A 208 -15.09 31.89 -14.16
N ASP A 209 -14.83 31.62 -12.88
CA ASP A 209 -14.82 32.64 -11.86
C ASP A 209 -13.49 33.40 -11.96
N GLY A 210 -13.57 34.61 -12.51
CA GLY A 210 -12.41 35.46 -12.72
C GLY A 210 -11.71 35.92 -11.44
N GLU A 211 -12.32 35.71 -10.27
CA GLU A 211 -11.70 35.96 -8.96
C GLU A 211 -11.17 34.68 -8.29
N ALA A 212 -11.20 33.54 -8.98
CA ALA A 212 -10.69 32.25 -8.51
C ALA A 212 -9.64 31.65 -9.47
N VAL A 213 -8.69 32.47 -9.92
CA VAL A 213 -7.61 32.06 -10.83
C VAL A 213 -6.31 31.83 -10.05
N GLY A 214 -5.73 30.63 -10.16
CA GLY A 214 -4.43 30.29 -9.59
C GLY A 214 -3.37 29.91 -10.62
N VAL A 215 -2.16 29.59 -10.14
CA VAL A 215 -1.06 29.10 -10.97
C VAL A 215 -0.36 27.92 -10.29
N ILE A 216 0.04 26.93 -11.08
CA ILE A 216 0.79 25.75 -10.64
C ILE A 216 1.88 25.42 -11.65
N GLY A 217 3.07 25.05 -11.20
CA GLY A 217 4.12 24.58 -12.08
C GLY A 217 5.23 23.79 -11.39
N HIS A 218 6.02 23.09 -12.21
CA HIS A 218 7.15 22.27 -11.78
C HIS A 218 8.42 22.71 -12.49
N SER A 219 9.56 22.76 -11.78
CA SER A 219 10.88 23.14 -12.33
C SER A 219 10.84 24.52 -13.02
N LEU A 220 11.05 24.59 -14.33
CA LEU A 220 10.79 25.78 -15.17
C LEU A 220 9.45 26.46 -14.83
N GLY A 221 8.37 25.68 -14.81
CA GLY A 221 7.05 26.17 -14.46
C GLY A 221 6.93 26.57 -12.99
N GLY A 222 7.74 25.97 -12.12
CA GLY A 222 7.76 26.25 -10.68
C GLY A 222 8.23 27.67 -10.37
N HIS A 223 9.33 28.16 -10.97
CA HIS A 223 9.71 29.56 -10.79
C HIS A 223 8.83 30.51 -11.61
N ASN A 224 8.38 30.11 -12.80
CA ASN A 224 7.48 30.95 -13.59
C ASN A 224 6.13 31.17 -12.90
N ALA A 225 5.66 30.23 -12.07
CA ALA A 225 4.50 30.42 -11.21
C ALA A 225 4.71 31.58 -10.22
N LEU A 226 5.90 31.67 -9.60
CA LEU A 226 6.26 32.78 -8.72
C LEU A 226 6.39 34.09 -9.50
N PHE A 227 7.03 34.07 -10.68
CA PHE A 227 7.22 35.27 -11.50
C PHE A 227 5.89 35.82 -12.03
N LEU A 228 5.00 34.97 -12.55
CA LEU A 228 3.66 35.37 -12.94
C LEU A 228 2.94 36.02 -11.75
N ALA A 229 2.94 35.38 -10.59
CA ALA A 229 2.29 35.92 -9.41
C ALA A 229 2.91 37.26 -8.97
N ALA A 230 4.23 37.43 -9.08
CA ALA A 230 4.90 38.69 -8.75
C ALA A 230 4.42 39.84 -9.64
N PHE A 231 4.17 39.59 -10.93
CA PHE A 231 3.75 40.61 -11.91
C PHE A 231 2.23 40.69 -12.15
N ASP A 232 1.43 39.78 -11.61
CA ASP A 232 -0.02 39.76 -11.80
C ASP A 232 -0.78 39.45 -10.50
N ALA A 233 -1.42 40.49 -9.95
CA ALA A 233 -2.19 40.40 -8.72
C ALA A 233 -3.52 39.63 -8.88
N ARG A 234 -3.93 39.30 -10.12
CA ARG A 234 -5.15 38.53 -10.38
C ARG A 234 -4.97 37.05 -10.06
N VAL A 235 -3.73 36.58 -9.98
CA VAL A 235 -3.41 35.24 -9.47
C VAL A 235 -3.62 35.21 -7.96
N LYS A 236 -4.57 34.39 -7.51
CA LYS A 236 -5.05 34.32 -6.13
C LYS A 236 -4.42 33.20 -5.30
N ALA A 237 -3.87 32.17 -5.93
CA ALA A 237 -3.12 31.10 -5.24
C ALA A 237 -1.99 30.57 -6.13
N VAL A 238 -0.88 30.16 -5.51
CA VAL A 238 0.37 29.80 -6.20
C VAL A 238 0.89 28.46 -5.70
N VAL A 239 1.24 27.56 -6.61
CA VAL A 239 1.93 26.29 -6.31
C VAL A 239 3.23 26.23 -7.10
N SER A 240 4.35 26.07 -6.40
CA SER A 240 5.68 25.91 -6.99
C SER A 240 6.29 24.59 -6.55
N SER A 241 6.62 23.70 -7.49
CA SER A 241 7.36 22.47 -7.21
C SER A 241 8.77 22.56 -7.81
N CYS A 242 9.80 22.24 -7.02
CA CYS A 242 11.18 22.14 -7.50
C CYS A 242 11.64 23.36 -8.32
N GLY A 243 11.16 24.55 -7.98
CA GLY A 243 11.22 25.69 -8.90
C GLY A 243 12.36 26.67 -8.64
N PHE A 244 12.85 26.76 -7.41
CA PHE A 244 13.73 27.85 -6.97
C PHE A 244 14.50 27.50 -5.70
N ASN A 245 15.57 28.25 -5.44
CA ASN A 245 16.23 28.44 -4.15
C ASN A 245 16.96 29.81 -4.22
N VAL A 246 17.70 30.21 -3.18
CA VAL A 246 18.51 31.45 -3.27
C VAL A 246 19.62 31.32 -4.32
N PHE A 247 19.91 32.39 -5.06
CA PHE A 247 20.86 32.33 -6.19
C PHE A 247 22.26 31.87 -5.76
N ALA A 248 22.72 32.30 -4.59
CA ALA A 248 24.02 31.90 -4.05
C ALA A 248 24.14 30.39 -3.72
N LYS A 249 23.02 29.68 -3.66
CA LYS A 249 22.94 28.24 -3.39
C LYS A 249 22.50 27.42 -4.62
N HIS A 250 21.94 28.07 -5.63
CA HIS A 250 21.66 27.42 -6.91
C HIS A 250 22.96 26.85 -7.49
N ASN A 251 23.00 25.54 -7.70
CA ASN A 251 24.16 24.82 -8.19
C ASN A 251 25.49 25.26 -7.52
N ARG A 252 25.49 25.38 -6.18
CA ARG A 252 26.64 25.85 -5.38
C ARG A 252 27.13 27.26 -5.75
N GLY A 253 26.21 28.14 -6.16
CA GLY A 253 26.47 29.53 -6.54
C GLY A 253 26.67 29.74 -8.05
N ASP A 254 26.60 28.69 -8.86
CA ASP A 254 26.69 28.79 -10.31
C ASP A 254 25.34 29.12 -10.95
N VAL A 255 25.13 30.40 -11.23
CA VAL A 255 23.90 30.93 -11.84
C VAL A 255 23.87 30.89 -13.37
N ARG A 256 24.85 30.26 -14.04
CA ARG A 256 24.93 30.27 -15.52
C ARG A 256 23.75 29.59 -16.20
N ALA A 257 23.07 28.66 -15.53
CA ALA A 257 21.81 28.09 -16.04
C ALA A 257 20.76 29.19 -16.25
N TRP A 258 20.64 30.12 -15.30
CA TRP A 258 19.73 31.26 -15.35
C TRP A 258 20.13 32.34 -16.36
N SER A 259 21.40 32.42 -16.76
CA SER A 259 21.86 33.39 -17.77
C SER A 259 21.72 32.91 -19.21
N SER A 260 21.14 31.72 -19.43
CA SER A 260 20.88 31.23 -20.78
C SER A 260 19.80 32.05 -21.50
N ARG A 261 19.75 31.91 -22.84
CA ARG A 261 18.73 32.54 -23.69
C ARG A 261 17.28 32.09 -23.41
N TYR A 262 17.11 30.98 -22.69
CA TYR A 262 15.78 30.50 -22.29
C TYR A 262 15.29 31.17 -20.99
N TYR A 263 16.20 31.85 -20.28
CA TYR A 263 15.93 32.53 -19.02
C TYR A 263 16.29 34.00 -19.11
N MET A 264 17.32 34.46 -18.37
CA MET A 264 17.65 35.86 -18.10
C MET A 264 19.10 36.22 -18.48
N PRO A 265 19.41 36.49 -19.76
CA PRO A 265 20.78 36.75 -20.23
C PRO A 265 21.53 37.88 -19.53
N ARG A 266 20.80 38.87 -18.97
CA ARG A 266 21.43 39.99 -18.25
C ARG A 266 22.18 39.57 -16.99
N ILE A 267 21.87 38.40 -16.40
CA ILE A 267 22.67 37.83 -15.30
C ILE A 267 24.14 37.75 -15.72
N LYS A 268 24.41 37.33 -16.96
CA LYS A 268 25.75 37.35 -17.53
C LYS A 268 26.16 38.75 -17.97
N THR A 269 25.38 39.38 -18.85
CA THR A 269 25.85 40.57 -19.57
C THR A 269 25.91 41.84 -18.72
N ALA A 270 25.13 41.93 -17.64
CA ALA A 270 25.09 43.10 -16.75
C ALA A 270 25.65 42.80 -15.34
N TYR A 271 25.62 41.54 -14.90
CA TYR A 271 26.02 41.15 -13.54
C TYR A 271 27.17 40.13 -13.48
N GLY A 272 27.70 39.69 -14.63
CA GLY A 272 28.90 38.85 -14.71
C GLY A 272 28.74 37.44 -14.15
N ASP A 273 27.52 36.87 -14.18
CA ASP A 273 27.18 35.57 -13.57
C ASP A 273 27.52 35.49 -12.06
N ASP A 274 27.51 36.65 -11.39
CA ASP A 274 27.82 36.77 -9.97
C ASP A 274 26.53 36.92 -9.15
N PRO A 275 26.12 35.89 -8.37
CA PRO A 275 24.86 35.94 -7.60
C PRO A 275 24.82 37.09 -6.59
N ALA A 276 25.96 37.60 -6.12
CA ALA A 276 26.00 38.71 -5.18
C ALA A 276 25.58 40.03 -5.86
N LYS A 277 25.82 40.17 -7.17
CA LYS A 277 25.52 41.37 -7.97
C LYS A 277 24.12 41.37 -8.58
N ILE A 278 23.42 40.24 -8.57
CA ILE A 278 22.02 40.17 -9.05
C ILE A 278 21.14 41.02 -8.11
N PRO A 279 20.35 41.98 -8.64
CA PRO A 279 19.63 42.97 -7.83
C PRO A 279 18.39 42.43 -7.10
N PHE A 280 18.02 41.17 -7.31
CA PHE A 280 16.96 40.49 -6.57
C PHE A 280 17.38 39.06 -6.22
N ASP A 281 16.71 38.46 -5.23
CA ASP A 281 16.81 37.04 -4.92
C ASP A 281 15.40 36.44 -4.68
N PHE A 282 15.27 35.11 -4.68
CA PHE A 282 14.02 34.42 -4.42
C PHE A 282 13.48 34.60 -3.00
N THR A 283 14.31 35.02 -2.03
CA THR A 283 13.84 35.51 -0.71
C THR A 283 12.82 36.64 -0.88
N GLU A 284 13.16 37.63 -1.70
CA GLU A 284 12.32 38.80 -1.97
C GLU A 284 11.12 38.41 -2.86
N VAL A 285 11.33 37.58 -3.88
CA VAL A 285 10.25 37.14 -4.79
C VAL A 285 9.15 36.40 -4.03
N LEU A 286 9.51 35.43 -3.18
CA LEU A 286 8.53 34.66 -2.40
C LEU A 286 7.74 35.55 -1.44
N ALA A 287 8.43 36.47 -0.76
CA ALA A 287 7.79 37.38 0.17
C ALA A 287 6.88 38.38 -0.55
N ALA A 288 7.26 38.88 -1.73
CA ALA A 288 6.48 39.84 -2.53
C ALA A 288 5.07 39.33 -2.89
N LEU A 289 4.81 38.03 -2.71
CA LEU A 289 3.51 37.43 -2.90
C LEU A 289 2.57 37.64 -1.71
N ALA A 290 3.07 38.00 -0.52
CA ALA A 290 2.27 38.21 0.68
C ALA A 290 1.13 39.24 0.46
N PRO A 291 -0.10 38.95 0.93
CA PRO A 291 -0.51 37.81 1.77
C PRO A 291 -1.03 36.59 0.99
N ARG A 292 -0.81 36.53 -0.34
CA ARG A 292 -1.44 35.50 -1.17
C ARG A 292 -0.98 34.09 -0.78
N PRO A 293 -1.88 33.10 -0.84
CA PRO A 293 -1.54 31.69 -0.66
C PRO A 293 -0.44 31.19 -1.60
N VAL A 294 0.66 30.69 -1.04
CA VAL A 294 1.76 30.02 -1.74
C VAL A 294 2.07 28.66 -1.10
N PHE A 295 2.05 27.61 -1.93
CA PHE A 295 2.48 26.25 -1.56
C PHE A 295 3.76 25.89 -2.31
N VAL A 296 4.76 25.39 -1.60
CA VAL A 296 6.05 24.99 -2.16
C VAL A 296 6.34 23.53 -1.86
N ASN A 297 6.55 22.73 -2.91
CA ASN A 297 7.16 21.41 -2.82
C ASN A 297 8.67 21.53 -3.12
N ALA A 298 9.51 21.25 -2.12
CA ALA A 298 10.96 21.35 -2.19
C ALA A 298 11.60 20.07 -1.62
N PRO A 299 11.82 19.04 -2.46
CA PRO A 299 12.36 17.75 -2.03
C PRO A 299 13.73 17.82 -1.35
N LEU A 300 14.02 16.87 -0.46
CA LEU A 300 15.27 16.84 0.32
C LEU A 300 16.52 16.61 -0.54
N HIS A 301 16.37 15.94 -1.69
CA HIS A 301 17.48 15.50 -2.54
C HIS A 301 17.47 16.15 -3.94
N ASP A 302 17.00 17.41 -4.03
CA ASP A 302 16.97 18.20 -5.28
C ASP A 302 18.25 19.04 -5.49
N ALA A 303 19.37 18.63 -4.89
CA ALA A 303 20.67 19.25 -5.07
C ALA A 303 21.37 18.70 -6.34
N PRO A 304 22.17 19.51 -7.04
CA PRO A 304 22.63 20.85 -6.64
C PRO A 304 21.71 21.99 -7.12
N ASP A 305 20.77 21.76 -8.04
CA ASP A 305 19.99 22.82 -8.69
C ASP A 305 19.05 23.55 -7.73
N PHE A 306 18.25 22.82 -6.95
CA PHE A 306 17.27 23.38 -6.02
C PHE A 306 17.49 22.84 -4.61
N GLU A 307 18.71 22.99 -4.10
CA GLU A 307 19.03 22.50 -2.76
C GLU A 307 18.08 23.09 -1.71
N VAL A 308 17.53 22.19 -0.88
CA VAL A 308 16.47 22.52 0.08
C VAL A 308 16.91 23.58 1.10
N SER A 309 18.21 23.67 1.39
CA SER A 309 18.73 24.66 2.34
C SER A 309 18.51 26.10 1.86
N GLY A 310 18.60 26.35 0.55
CA GLY A 310 18.32 27.65 -0.03
C GLY A 310 16.82 27.97 -0.08
N VAL A 311 15.96 26.97 -0.26
CA VAL A 311 14.50 27.16 -0.13
C VAL A 311 14.13 27.55 1.29
N ARG A 312 14.75 26.91 2.29
CA ARG A 312 14.55 27.24 3.70
C ARG A 312 14.97 28.68 4.02
N ASP A 313 16.01 29.21 3.39
CA ASP A 313 16.39 30.61 3.52
C ASP A 313 15.31 31.56 2.98
N CYS A 314 14.71 31.24 1.83
CA CYS A 314 13.58 32.01 1.29
C CYS A 314 12.39 32.03 2.26
N PHE A 315 12.04 30.88 2.85
CA PHE A 315 10.96 30.78 3.83
C PHE A 315 11.29 31.55 5.12
N LYS A 316 12.52 31.44 5.61
CA LYS A 316 12.98 32.19 6.79
C LYS A 316 12.84 33.70 6.60
N ALA A 317 13.13 34.21 5.40
CA ALA A 317 12.97 35.62 5.07
C ALA A 317 11.49 36.03 4.91
N ALA A 318 10.67 35.19 4.27
CA ALA A 318 9.28 35.52 3.93
C ALA A 318 8.28 35.37 5.11
N ILE A 319 8.47 34.38 6.00
CA ILE A 319 7.54 34.11 7.11
C ILE A 319 7.26 35.34 8.00
N PRO A 320 8.26 36.14 8.42
CA PRO A 320 8.02 37.35 9.20
C PRO A 320 7.06 38.32 8.49
N VAL A 321 7.16 38.50 7.18
CA VAL A 321 6.25 39.36 6.42
C VAL A 321 4.82 38.83 6.48
N TYR A 322 4.62 37.54 6.16
CA TYR A 322 3.29 36.92 6.22
C TYR A 322 2.68 36.98 7.63
N ARG A 323 3.49 36.71 8.66
CA ARG A 323 3.03 36.65 10.05
C ARG A 323 2.82 38.02 10.68
N GLU A 324 3.77 38.93 10.53
CA GLU A 324 3.82 40.16 11.31
C GLU A 324 3.03 41.29 10.64
N VAL A 325 3.15 41.40 9.31
CA VAL A 325 2.46 42.45 8.53
C VAL A 325 1.02 42.05 8.20
N PHE A 326 0.79 40.79 7.80
CA PHE A 326 -0.51 40.37 7.26
C PHE A 326 -1.31 39.40 8.14
N LYS A 327 -0.71 38.87 9.21
CA LYS A 327 -1.35 37.84 10.07
C LYS A 327 -1.82 36.62 9.27
N ALA A 328 -1.08 36.24 8.22
CA ALA A 328 -1.45 35.23 7.24
C ALA A 328 -0.36 34.15 7.11
N ALA A 329 0.30 33.76 8.21
CA ALA A 329 1.38 32.77 8.18
C ALA A 329 0.94 31.44 7.53
N ASP A 330 -0.31 31.02 7.75
CA ASP A 330 -0.89 29.79 7.20
C ASP A 330 -1.10 29.81 5.68
N ASN A 331 -0.92 30.97 5.04
CA ASN A 331 -0.96 31.10 3.58
C ASN A 331 0.38 30.73 2.94
N LEU A 332 1.47 30.57 3.71
CA LEU A 332 2.79 30.20 3.19
C LEU A 332 3.17 28.79 3.67
N VAL A 333 3.12 27.80 2.77
CA VAL A 333 3.32 26.38 3.08
C VAL A 333 4.54 25.82 2.36
N ALA A 334 5.43 25.14 3.08
CA ALA A 334 6.51 24.33 2.52
C ALA A 334 6.32 22.85 2.84
N ARG A 335 6.64 21.97 1.88
CA ARG A 335 6.80 20.53 2.09
C ARG A 335 8.15 20.07 1.55
N HIS A 336 8.76 19.14 2.28
CA HIS A 336 10.09 18.61 1.99
C HIS A 336 10.07 17.07 1.93
N PRO A 337 9.52 16.48 0.85
CA PRO A 337 9.51 15.02 0.72
C PRO A 337 10.93 14.47 0.61
N ASP A 338 11.11 13.23 1.09
CA ASP A 338 12.29 12.43 0.83
C ASP A 338 12.26 11.92 -0.62
N ALA A 339 12.70 12.78 -1.54
CA ALA A 339 12.70 12.55 -2.98
C ALA A 339 13.75 13.45 -3.67
N GLY A 340 14.06 13.13 -4.94
CA GLY A 340 14.84 13.99 -5.84
C GLY A 340 13.96 15.01 -6.58
N HIS A 341 14.40 15.48 -7.75
CA HIS A 341 13.70 16.45 -8.61
C HIS A 341 12.34 15.94 -9.11
N SER A 342 11.32 16.00 -8.27
CA SER A 342 10.03 15.34 -8.49
C SER A 342 8.89 16.04 -7.77
N PHE A 343 7.66 15.80 -8.23
CA PHE A 343 6.45 16.26 -7.56
C PHE A 343 5.62 15.03 -7.13
N PRO A 344 5.94 14.39 -5.99
CA PRO A 344 5.34 13.12 -5.65
C PRO A 344 3.84 13.24 -5.35
N ALA A 345 3.12 12.13 -5.44
CA ALA A 345 1.65 12.13 -5.38
C ALA A 345 1.11 12.75 -4.08
N ALA A 346 1.72 12.45 -2.92
CA ALA A 346 1.26 12.99 -1.64
C ALA A 346 1.34 14.53 -1.60
N GLU A 347 2.38 15.10 -2.19
CA GLU A 347 2.62 16.55 -2.27
C GLU A 347 1.70 17.20 -3.29
N ARG A 348 1.45 16.55 -4.43
CA ARG A 348 0.43 17.01 -5.40
C ARG A 348 -0.96 17.07 -4.78
N GLN A 349 -1.39 15.99 -4.11
CA GLN A 349 -2.69 15.96 -3.44
C GLN A 349 -2.80 17.04 -2.35
N ALA A 350 -1.72 17.29 -1.60
CA ALA A 350 -1.68 18.38 -0.62
C ALA A 350 -1.76 19.77 -1.26
N ALA A 351 -1.08 19.98 -2.40
CA ALA A 351 -1.16 21.21 -3.17
C ALA A 351 -2.59 21.43 -3.71
N TYR A 352 -3.28 20.38 -4.15
CA TYR A 352 -4.67 20.49 -4.61
C TYR A 352 -5.63 20.81 -3.49
N ALA A 353 -5.47 20.20 -2.32
CA ALA A 353 -6.27 20.55 -1.14
C ALA A 353 -6.03 22.01 -0.71
N PHE A 354 -4.79 22.48 -0.82
CA PHE A 354 -4.44 23.88 -0.61
C PHE A 354 -5.14 24.82 -1.62
N LEU A 355 -5.13 24.46 -2.91
CA LEU A 355 -5.85 25.20 -3.95
C LEU A 355 -7.37 25.21 -3.73
N ASP A 356 -7.96 24.06 -3.35
CA ASP A 356 -9.39 23.95 -3.04
C ASP A 356 -9.77 24.92 -1.91
N ARG A 357 -8.96 24.97 -0.83
CA ARG A 357 -9.19 25.87 0.31
C ARG A 357 -9.24 27.35 -0.09
N HIS A 358 -8.41 27.75 -1.05
CA HIS A 358 -8.20 29.17 -1.37
C HIS A 358 -8.96 29.66 -2.60
N LEU A 359 -9.25 28.79 -3.56
CA LEU A 359 -9.94 29.16 -4.80
C LEU A 359 -11.40 28.70 -4.83
N ARG A 360 -11.84 27.88 -3.86
CA ARG A 360 -13.23 27.42 -3.73
C ARG A 360 -13.76 27.58 -2.29
N PRO A 361 -13.70 28.79 -1.68
CA PRO A 361 -14.19 28.98 -0.32
C PRO A 361 -15.70 28.70 -0.25
N GLY A 362 -16.10 27.74 0.59
CA GLY A 362 -17.51 27.29 0.72
C GLY A 362 -17.82 25.95 0.07
N VAL A 363 -16.96 25.48 -0.84
CA VAL A 363 -16.90 24.05 -1.18
C VAL A 363 -15.97 23.44 -0.14
N ALA A 364 -16.51 22.67 0.81
CA ALA A 364 -15.68 21.88 1.72
C ALA A 364 -14.56 21.21 0.89
N PRO A 365 -13.28 21.19 1.35
CA PRO A 365 -12.22 20.53 0.60
C PRO A 365 -12.78 19.20 0.15
N LYS A 366 -12.82 18.98 -1.17
CA LYS A 366 -13.26 17.70 -1.71
C LYS A 366 -12.20 16.72 -1.23
N ALA A 367 -12.42 16.12 -0.06
CA ALA A 367 -11.88 14.82 0.26
C ALA A 367 -12.07 14.00 -1.01
N PRO A 368 -11.02 13.37 -1.54
CA PRO A 368 -10.95 13.03 -2.96
C PRO A 368 -12.27 12.42 -3.40
N ALA A 369 -12.96 13.12 -4.29
CA ALA A 369 -14.36 12.89 -4.59
C ALA A 369 -14.54 11.63 -5.44
N ALA A 370 -14.50 10.51 -4.74
CA ALA A 370 -15.65 9.66 -4.66
C ALA A 370 -15.73 9.24 -3.19
N GLY A 371 -16.90 9.35 -2.56
CA GLY A 371 -17.19 8.55 -1.37
C GLY A 371 -17.00 7.06 -1.70
N PRO A 372 -17.13 6.17 -0.71
CA PRO A 372 -17.06 4.75 -1.02
C PRO A 372 -18.08 4.41 -2.12
N VAL A 373 -17.65 3.69 -3.15
CA VAL A 373 -18.51 3.22 -4.24
C VAL A 373 -19.52 2.18 -3.75
N ALA A 374 -19.25 1.56 -2.60
CA ALA A 374 -20.23 0.81 -1.82
C ALA A 374 -19.90 0.87 -0.34
N ARG A 375 -20.95 0.85 0.50
CA ARG A 375 -20.83 0.91 1.96
C ARG A 375 -21.87 0.02 2.62
N TRP A 376 -21.43 -0.77 3.59
CA TRP A 376 -22.27 -1.56 4.48
C TRP A 376 -22.02 -1.11 5.92
N PRO A 377 -22.98 -0.41 6.55
CA PRO A 377 -22.81 0.10 7.91
C PRO A 377 -22.57 -1.00 8.94
N VAL A 378 -23.22 -2.15 8.79
CA VAL A 378 -23.09 -3.32 9.67
C VAL A 378 -23.25 -4.59 8.83
N VAL A 379 -22.41 -5.58 9.09
CA VAL A 379 -22.55 -6.97 8.62
C VAL A 379 -22.40 -7.87 9.86
N ASP A 380 -23.53 -8.22 10.46
CA ASP A 380 -23.65 -9.06 11.64
C ASP A 380 -23.81 -10.55 11.29
N LYS A 381 -24.29 -10.83 10.08
CA LYS A 381 -24.38 -12.16 9.50
C LYS A 381 -23.73 -12.18 8.13
N PRO A 382 -23.07 -13.29 7.75
CA PRO A 382 -22.58 -13.47 6.40
C PRO A 382 -23.66 -13.22 5.36
N CYS A 383 -23.33 -12.45 4.32
CA CYS A 383 -24.24 -12.19 3.21
C CYS A 383 -23.52 -12.14 1.86
N GLU A 384 -24.29 -12.32 0.80
CA GLU A 384 -23.82 -12.24 -0.57
C GLU A 384 -24.51 -11.09 -1.30
N VAL A 385 -23.72 -10.34 -2.05
CA VAL A 385 -24.19 -9.29 -2.97
C VAL A 385 -24.02 -9.84 -4.38
N PRO A 386 -25.10 -9.93 -5.18
CA PRO A 386 -25.04 -10.39 -6.57
C PRO A 386 -23.97 -9.66 -7.39
N ALA A 387 -23.32 -10.37 -8.31
CA ALA A 387 -22.18 -9.83 -9.07
C ALA A 387 -22.52 -8.61 -9.95
N ASP A 388 -23.77 -8.49 -10.38
CA ASP A 388 -24.30 -7.34 -11.12
C ASP A 388 -24.57 -6.11 -10.24
N GLN A 389 -24.66 -6.31 -8.92
CA GLN A 389 -24.84 -5.26 -7.91
C GLN A 389 -23.54 -4.93 -7.15
N ALA A 390 -22.51 -5.78 -7.29
CA ALA A 390 -21.20 -5.56 -6.70
C ALA A 390 -20.42 -4.45 -7.44
N PRO A 391 -19.55 -3.70 -6.75
CA PRO A 391 -18.66 -2.74 -7.41
C PRO A 391 -17.78 -3.40 -8.47
N ARG A 392 -17.77 -2.82 -9.67
CA ARG A 392 -16.86 -3.20 -10.77
C ARG A 392 -15.48 -2.58 -10.52
N LEU A 393 -14.54 -3.38 -10.04
CA LEU A 393 -13.18 -2.93 -9.72
C LEU A 393 -12.24 -3.14 -10.91
N GLY A 394 -12.50 -4.19 -11.69
CA GLY A 394 -11.75 -4.54 -12.89
C GLY A 394 -10.24 -4.58 -12.63
N LYS A 395 -9.50 -3.89 -13.51
CA LYS A 395 -8.04 -3.69 -13.41
C LYS A 395 -7.64 -2.51 -12.52
N GLY A 396 -8.62 -1.71 -12.10
CA GLY A 396 -8.39 -0.42 -11.46
C GLY A 396 -7.76 -0.51 -10.07
N ASP A 397 -7.39 0.66 -9.57
CA ASP A 397 -6.97 0.87 -8.20
C ASP A 397 -8.19 0.89 -7.28
N PHE A 398 -8.08 0.27 -6.11
CA PHE A 398 -9.18 0.27 -5.13
C PHE A 398 -8.69 0.11 -3.71
N SER A 399 -9.55 0.46 -2.76
CA SER A 399 -9.31 0.25 -1.34
C SER A 399 -10.53 -0.33 -0.64
N LEU A 400 -10.29 -1.21 0.32
CA LEU A 400 -11.27 -1.68 1.28
C LEU A 400 -10.93 -1.07 2.64
N SER A 401 -11.94 -0.70 3.40
CA SER A 401 -11.77 -0.25 4.78
C SER A 401 -12.94 -0.77 5.61
N VAL A 402 -12.66 -1.32 6.79
CA VAL A 402 -13.67 -1.94 7.63
C VAL A 402 -13.23 -1.94 9.09
N TRP A 403 -14.17 -1.81 10.01
CA TRP A 403 -13.95 -2.13 11.41
C TRP A 403 -14.36 -3.58 11.65
N VAL A 404 -13.44 -4.40 12.16
CA VAL A 404 -13.72 -5.80 12.48
C VAL A 404 -13.66 -5.99 13.99
N THR A 405 -14.70 -6.59 14.56
CA THR A 405 -14.66 -7.12 15.93
C THR A 405 -14.44 -8.62 15.81
N CYS A 406 -13.28 -9.08 16.24
CA CYS A 406 -12.95 -10.51 16.30
C CYS A 406 -13.01 -10.98 17.74
N ASP A 407 -13.86 -11.96 18.02
CA ASP A 407 -13.90 -12.56 19.34
C ASP A 407 -12.66 -13.44 19.57
N ALA A 408 -12.27 -13.58 20.84
CA ALA A 408 -11.23 -14.53 21.27
C ALA A 408 -11.72 -16.01 21.20
N ALA A 409 -12.96 -16.23 20.77
CA ALA A 409 -13.71 -17.46 20.99
C ALA A 409 -13.39 -18.59 20.00
N ASP A 410 -13.76 -19.79 20.45
CA ASP A 410 -13.62 -21.19 20.00
C ASP A 410 -13.68 -21.57 18.51
N ARG A 411 -13.81 -20.61 17.59
CA ARG A 411 -13.86 -20.85 16.14
C ARG A 411 -12.69 -20.16 15.44
N LEU A 412 -12.20 -20.80 14.38
CA LEU A 412 -11.21 -20.18 13.53
C LEU A 412 -11.78 -18.91 12.89
N PRO A 413 -10.94 -17.87 12.68
CA PRO A 413 -11.37 -16.71 11.94
C PRO A 413 -11.64 -17.07 10.47
N GLY A 414 -12.24 -16.13 9.74
CA GLY A 414 -12.65 -16.33 8.35
C GLY A 414 -12.49 -15.07 7.52
N ASP A 415 -13.20 -15.04 6.39
CA ASP A 415 -13.08 -13.94 5.45
C ASP A 415 -13.86 -12.70 5.90
N LEU A 416 -13.23 -11.54 5.79
CA LEU A 416 -13.89 -10.26 6.02
C LEU A 416 -14.67 -9.89 4.76
N VAL A 417 -14.03 -9.94 3.59
CA VAL A 417 -14.65 -9.65 2.29
C VAL A 417 -14.00 -10.50 1.21
N SER A 418 -14.80 -11.08 0.33
CA SER A 418 -14.28 -11.84 -0.81
C SER A 418 -15.17 -11.68 -2.03
N MET A 419 -14.58 -11.46 -3.20
CA MET A 419 -15.25 -11.64 -4.48
C MET A 419 -14.31 -12.47 -5.33
N TYR A 420 -14.57 -13.77 -5.42
CA TYR A 420 -13.64 -14.70 -6.08
C TYR A 420 -14.38 -15.83 -6.76
N ASP A 421 -14.04 -16.04 -8.04
CA ASP A 421 -14.50 -17.15 -8.86
C ASP A 421 -13.48 -18.28 -8.79
N LEU A 422 -13.89 -19.41 -8.21
CA LEU A 422 -13.06 -20.60 -8.04
C LEU A 422 -12.71 -21.28 -9.37
N LYS A 423 -13.54 -21.13 -10.41
CA LYS A 423 -13.30 -21.78 -11.70
C LYS A 423 -12.28 -20.99 -12.50
N THR A 424 -12.44 -19.67 -12.59
CA THR A 424 -11.50 -18.81 -13.35
C THR A 424 -10.32 -18.36 -12.51
N ARG A 425 -10.33 -18.63 -11.20
CA ARG A 425 -9.32 -18.18 -10.23
C ARG A 425 -9.13 -16.67 -10.26
N ARG A 426 -10.26 -15.95 -10.29
CA ARG A 426 -10.30 -14.52 -10.51
C ARG A 426 -10.97 -13.80 -9.36
N GLY A 427 -10.34 -12.74 -8.86
CA GLY A 427 -10.95 -11.82 -7.91
C GLY A 427 -10.02 -11.50 -6.75
N PHE A 428 -10.59 -11.20 -5.59
CA PHE A 428 -9.84 -10.81 -4.39
C PHE A 428 -10.43 -11.37 -3.09
N HIS A 429 -9.59 -11.37 -2.06
CA HIS A 429 -9.94 -11.73 -0.69
C HIS A 429 -9.26 -10.80 0.30
N LEU A 430 -10.00 -10.35 1.32
CA LEU A 430 -9.48 -9.83 2.57
C LEU A 430 -9.89 -10.80 3.68
N THR A 431 -8.92 -11.47 4.28
CA THR A 431 -9.17 -12.61 5.16
C THR A 431 -8.35 -12.56 6.44
N LEU A 432 -8.93 -13.05 7.52
CA LEU A 432 -8.22 -13.34 8.76
C LEU A 432 -8.12 -14.86 8.90
N LYS A 433 -6.92 -15.39 8.76
CA LYS A 433 -6.73 -16.82 8.48
C LYS A 433 -5.92 -17.55 9.53
N SER A 434 -6.35 -18.78 9.80
CA SER A 434 -5.59 -19.77 10.55
C SER A 434 -5.56 -21.09 9.77
N ASN A 435 -4.43 -21.78 9.78
CA ASN A 435 -4.25 -23.09 9.15
C ASN A 435 -3.78 -24.12 10.20
N PRO A 436 -4.63 -24.54 11.16
CA PRO A 436 -4.31 -25.65 12.04
C PRO A 436 -4.61 -27.00 11.39
N GLY A 437 -3.79 -28.00 11.68
CA GLY A 437 -3.96 -29.36 11.18
C GLY A 437 -3.32 -29.61 9.83
N VAL A 438 -2.37 -28.76 9.42
CA VAL A 438 -1.51 -29.06 8.27
C VAL A 438 -0.50 -30.11 8.74
N THR A 439 -0.88 -31.37 8.53
CA THR A 439 -0.33 -32.54 9.24
C THR A 439 -0.41 -32.37 10.76
N THR A 440 0.73 -32.27 11.45
CA THR A 440 0.84 -32.18 12.90
C THR A 440 0.90 -30.73 13.42
N SER A 441 0.86 -29.74 12.52
CA SER A 441 1.25 -28.36 12.85
C SER A 441 0.11 -27.36 12.79
N GLN A 442 0.23 -26.30 13.59
CA GLN A 442 -0.55 -25.08 13.44
C GLN A 442 0.26 -24.08 12.62
N ALA A 443 0.14 -24.16 11.30
CA ALA A 443 1.03 -23.47 10.38
C ALA A 443 0.85 -21.94 10.36
N ASN A 444 -0.38 -21.48 10.54
CA ASN A 444 -0.73 -20.06 10.58
C ASN A 444 -1.77 -19.81 11.67
N TRP A 445 -1.66 -18.68 12.37
CA TRP A 445 -2.57 -18.34 13.46
C TRP A 445 -3.03 -16.88 13.40
N ARG A 446 -4.27 -16.66 12.95
CA ARG A 446 -4.94 -15.35 12.88
C ARG A 446 -4.16 -14.31 12.06
N HIS A 447 -3.63 -14.70 10.91
CA HIS A 447 -2.88 -13.79 10.02
C HIS A 447 -3.83 -13.07 9.08
N LEU A 448 -3.70 -11.74 9.00
CA LEU A 448 -4.47 -10.94 8.05
C LEU A 448 -3.82 -11.04 6.67
N GLN A 449 -4.61 -11.34 5.64
CA GLN A 449 -4.14 -11.48 4.26
C GLN A 449 -5.05 -10.70 3.30
N PHE A 450 -4.45 -10.04 2.33
CA PHE A 450 -5.13 -9.41 1.21
C PHE A 450 -4.54 -9.95 -0.09
N GLY A 451 -5.33 -10.77 -0.78
CA GLY A 451 -4.94 -11.47 -2.00
C GLY A 451 -5.76 -11.03 -3.20
N ILE A 452 -5.14 -11.04 -4.38
CA ILE A 452 -5.78 -10.93 -5.69
C ILE A 452 -5.30 -12.06 -6.61
N ASP A 453 -6.14 -12.50 -7.53
CA ASP A 453 -5.78 -13.49 -8.56
C ASP A 453 -6.56 -13.22 -9.85
N ASP A 454 -6.00 -13.69 -10.96
CA ASP A 454 -6.61 -13.70 -12.30
C ASP A 454 -6.05 -14.89 -13.09
N GLY A 455 -6.13 -16.08 -12.51
CA GLY A 455 -5.60 -17.31 -13.10
C GLY A 455 -4.08 -17.39 -13.16
N ARG A 456 -3.37 -16.64 -12.30
CA ARG A 456 -1.90 -16.55 -12.34
C ARG A 456 -1.25 -17.40 -11.26
N ALA A 457 -0.05 -17.88 -11.53
CA ALA A 457 0.74 -18.69 -10.61
C ALA A 457 2.23 -18.49 -10.87
N SER A 458 3.05 -18.64 -9.83
CA SER A 458 4.50 -18.80 -9.99
C SER A 458 4.85 -20.26 -10.25
N GLU A 459 6.05 -20.50 -10.75
CA GLU A 459 6.69 -21.81 -10.62
C GLU A 459 7.01 -22.10 -9.14
N TRP A 460 7.23 -23.39 -8.84
CA TRP A 460 7.76 -23.80 -7.54
C TRP A 460 9.27 -23.50 -7.47
N THR A 461 9.70 -22.87 -6.38
CA THR A 461 11.10 -22.46 -6.18
C THR A 461 11.71 -23.20 -4.99
N ASP A 462 12.90 -23.78 -5.18
CA ASP A 462 13.67 -24.42 -4.11
C ASP A 462 14.19 -23.37 -3.12
N CYS A 463 13.76 -23.47 -1.86
CA CYS A 463 14.16 -22.60 -0.76
C CYS A 463 15.29 -23.21 0.09
N GLY A 464 15.89 -24.30 -0.37
CA GLY A 464 16.97 -25.01 0.28
C GLY A 464 16.49 -25.96 1.37
N ARG A 465 17.47 -26.51 2.08
CA ARG A 465 17.29 -27.47 3.16
C ARG A 465 17.66 -26.82 4.50
N PRO A 466 16.76 -26.77 5.50
CA PRO A 466 17.11 -26.30 6.83
C PRO A 466 18.08 -27.29 7.51
N GLY A 467 19.33 -26.89 7.69
CA GLY A 467 20.36 -27.73 8.30
C GLY A 467 20.59 -29.06 7.57
N ASN A 468 20.69 -30.14 8.35
CA ASN A 468 20.86 -31.50 7.86
C ASN A 468 19.53 -32.26 7.75
N ALA A 469 18.40 -31.55 7.77
CA ALA A 469 17.08 -32.16 7.79
C ALA A 469 16.94 -33.27 6.74
N LEU A 470 16.63 -34.49 7.19
CA LEU A 470 16.05 -35.51 6.30
C LEU A 470 14.62 -35.10 5.92
N LEU A 471 13.97 -34.36 6.81
CA LEU A 471 12.62 -33.84 6.68
C LEU A 471 12.50 -32.55 7.49
N ALA A 472 11.96 -31.50 6.88
CA ALA A 472 11.39 -30.39 7.63
C ALA A 472 9.97 -30.77 8.10
N PHE A 473 9.84 -31.14 9.37
CA PHE A 473 8.69 -31.87 9.91
C PHE A 473 7.46 -30.98 10.13
N ALA A 474 7.67 -29.78 10.65
CA ALA A 474 6.65 -28.77 10.88
C ALA A 474 7.05 -27.45 10.22
N LEU A 475 6.07 -26.71 9.70
CA LEU A 475 6.24 -25.33 9.24
C LEU A 475 5.25 -24.44 10.02
N VAL A 476 5.70 -23.27 10.45
CA VAL A 476 4.86 -22.28 11.15
C VAL A 476 5.35 -20.86 10.88
N VAL A 477 4.44 -19.89 10.86
CA VAL A 477 4.81 -18.48 10.85
C VAL A 477 4.60 -17.87 12.23
N HIS A 478 5.64 -17.21 12.75
CA HIS A 478 5.67 -16.55 14.04
C HIS A 478 6.48 -15.25 13.92
N GLU A 479 5.99 -14.16 14.52
CA GLU A 479 6.62 -12.84 14.51
C GLU A 479 7.13 -12.42 13.11
N GLY A 480 6.28 -12.59 12.10
CA GLY A 480 6.57 -12.19 10.73
C GLY A 480 7.58 -13.07 9.99
N SER A 481 8.05 -14.18 10.57
CA SER A 481 9.03 -15.09 9.95
C SER A 481 8.49 -16.51 9.82
N LEU A 482 8.86 -17.21 8.76
CA LEU A 482 8.67 -18.65 8.64
C LEU A 482 9.71 -19.42 9.47
N TYR A 483 9.24 -20.44 10.20
CA TYR A 483 10.05 -21.38 10.94
C TYR A 483 9.80 -22.80 10.43
N ALA A 484 10.86 -23.59 10.36
CA ALA A 484 10.85 -25.00 10.01
C ALA A 484 11.48 -25.81 11.14
N SER A 485 10.80 -26.87 11.57
CA SER A 485 11.38 -27.86 12.46
C SER A 485 11.99 -29.03 11.68
N THR A 486 12.98 -29.74 12.22
CA THR A 486 13.71 -30.80 11.49
C THR A 486 13.63 -32.17 12.17
N CYS A 487 13.74 -33.21 11.35
CA CYS A 487 14.14 -34.56 11.74
C CYS A 487 15.56 -34.82 11.23
N GLU A 488 16.49 -35.10 12.14
CA GLU A 488 17.91 -35.36 11.88
C GLU A 488 18.32 -36.65 12.61
N PRO A 489 18.40 -37.80 11.92
CA PRO A 489 18.41 -39.12 12.55
C PRO A 489 19.80 -39.67 12.92
N GLY A 490 20.88 -39.00 12.53
CA GLY A 490 22.24 -39.44 12.85
C GLY A 490 22.48 -39.58 14.34
N LYS A 491 23.39 -40.45 14.75
CA LYS A 491 23.65 -40.80 16.16
C LYS A 491 23.83 -39.59 17.10
N SER A 492 24.48 -38.53 16.61
CA SER A 492 24.73 -37.28 17.36
C SER A 492 23.88 -36.10 16.87
N GLU A 493 22.97 -36.33 15.93
CA GLU A 493 22.08 -35.32 15.39
C GLU A 493 20.82 -35.19 16.25
N THR A 494 20.21 -34.01 16.22
CA THR A 494 19.05 -33.66 17.05
C THR A 494 18.08 -32.81 16.24
N GLY A 495 16.79 -32.97 16.50
CA GLY A 495 15.75 -32.16 15.87
C GLY A 495 15.92 -30.70 16.27
N ARG A 496 15.90 -29.82 15.28
CA ARG A 496 16.15 -28.38 15.45
C ARG A 496 15.02 -27.57 14.87
N VAL A 497 15.02 -26.28 15.22
CA VAL A 497 14.16 -25.29 14.58
C VAL A 497 15.04 -24.31 13.83
N TYR A 498 14.62 -23.90 12.64
CA TYR A 498 15.28 -22.93 11.79
C TYR A 498 14.30 -21.83 11.38
N ARG A 499 14.78 -20.59 11.33
CA ARG A 499 14.04 -19.45 10.77
C ARG A 499 14.48 -19.20 9.33
N PHE A 500 13.52 -19.03 8.43
CA PHE A 500 13.77 -18.67 7.05
C PHE A 500 14.34 -17.25 6.95
N ALA A 501 15.40 -17.08 6.18
CA ALA A 501 16.04 -15.78 5.95
C ALA A 501 16.21 -15.48 4.44
N GLY A 502 15.49 -16.21 3.59
CA GLY A 502 15.56 -16.12 2.14
C GLY A 502 15.90 -17.47 1.48
N PRO A 503 15.69 -17.62 0.17
CA PRO A 503 15.94 -18.87 -0.53
C PRO A 503 17.36 -19.39 -0.30
N GLY A 504 17.48 -20.66 0.15
CA GLY A 504 18.76 -21.30 0.46
C GLY A 504 19.36 -20.91 1.81
N HIS A 505 18.75 -20.00 2.57
CA HIS A 505 19.30 -19.47 3.81
C HIS A 505 18.35 -19.68 5.00
N TRP A 506 18.80 -20.50 5.94
CA TRP A 506 18.07 -20.87 7.15
C TRP A 506 18.92 -20.61 8.39
N ILE A 507 18.40 -19.82 9.33
CA ILE A 507 19.09 -19.45 10.55
C ILE A 507 18.69 -20.42 11.66
N ALA A 508 19.66 -21.10 12.28
CA ALA A 508 19.39 -22.04 13.35
C ALA A 508 18.84 -21.33 14.61
N CYS A 509 17.72 -21.84 15.12
CA CYS A 509 17.06 -21.39 16.35
C CYS A 509 17.27 -22.37 17.51
N GLY A 510 18.26 -23.27 17.40
CA GLY A 510 18.61 -24.24 18.43
C GLY A 510 17.78 -25.54 18.39
N ALA A 511 18.19 -26.49 19.22
CA ALA A 511 17.49 -27.75 19.47
C ALA A 511 16.75 -27.64 20.81
N PRO A 512 15.42 -27.88 20.86
CA PRO A 512 14.68 -27.86 22.13
C PRO A 512 15.10 -28.97 23.09
N ASP A 513 15.41 -30.17 22.57
CA ASP A 513 15.95 -31.30 23.35
C ASP A 513 16.89 -32.19 22.51
N GLY A 514 17.25 -33.36 23.05
CA GLY A 514 18.16 -34.32 22.42
C GLY A 514 17.49 -35.34 21.48
N SER A 515 16.17 -35.28 21.29
CA SER A 515 15.48 -36.21 20.40
C SER A 515 15.79 -35.90 18.93
N ASN A 516 15.59 -36.86 18.03
CA ASN A 516 15.94 -36.70 16.63
C ASN A 516 15.01 -35.72 15.87
N THR A 517 13.86 -35.35 16.45
CA THR A 517 12.83 -34.59 15.74
C THR A 517 12.11 -33.60 16.64
N VAL A 518 11.90 -32.40 16.11
CA VAL A 518 10.85 -31.49 16.60
C VAL A 518 9.60 -31.72 15.74
N THR A 519 8.60 -32.39 16.31
CA THR A 519 7.50 -33.03 15.56
C THR A 519 6.29 -32.12 15.29
N THR A 520 6.20 -30.98 15.97
CA THR A 520 5.08 -30.06 15.82
C THR A 520 5.44 -28.67 16.33
N LEU A 521 4.85 -27.65 15.71
CA LEU A 521 4.96 -26.26 16.10
C LEU A 521 3.57 -25.62 16.17
N ALA A 522 3.39 -24.71 17.13
CA ALA A 522 2.17 -23.90 17.27
C ALA A 522 2.46 -22.54 17.92
N VAL A 523 1.60 -21.55 17.67
CA VAL A 523 1.67 -20.24 18.31
C VAL A 523 0.56 -20.13 19.34
N HIS A 524 0.92 -19.93 20.61
CA HIS A 524 -0.02 -19.77 21.72
C HIS A 524 0.38 -18.56 22.56
N ASP A 525 -0.59 -17.69 22.87
CA ASP A 525 -0.38 -16.44 23.62
C ASP A 525 0.81 -15.61 23.11
N GLY A 526 0.94 -15.53 21.79
CA GLY A 526 2.00 -14.78 21.11
C GLY A 526 3.37 -15.45 21.09
N ALA A 527 3.55 -16.61 21.73
CA ALA A 527 4.83 -17.34 21.75
C ALA A 527 4.80 -18.59 20.88
N LEU A 528 5.96 -18.94 20.31
CA LEU A 528 6.16 -20.18 19.57
C LEU A 528 6.42 -21.35 20.53
N TYR A 529 5.68 -22.43 20.36
CA TYR A 529 5.84 -23.69 21.09
C TYR A 529 6.25 -24.82 20.15
N ALA A 530 7.08 -25.73 20.65
CA ALA A 530 7.62 -26.87 19.95
C ALA A 530 7.39 -28.16 20.74
N GLY A 531 6.82 -29.17 20.08
CA GLY A 531 6.75 -30.54 20.60
C GLY A 531 7.89 -31.38 20.03
N THR A 532 8.47 -32.26 20.85
CA THR A 532 9.62 -33.08 20.46
C THR A 532 9.30 -34.57 20.45
N GLY A 533 10.12 -35.38 19.78
CA GLY A 533 9.90 -36.81 19.70
C GLY A 533 10.97 -37.56 18.95
N LYS A 534 11.11 -38.86 19.25
CA LYS A 534 11.84 -39.78 18.39
C LYS A 534 10.94 -40.20 17.22
N TYR A 535 11.12 -39.59 16.05
CA TYR A 535 10.43 -40.05 14.85
C TYR A 535 11.02 -41.38 14.37
N ARG A 536 10.15 -42.32 13.98
CA ARG A 536 10.49 -43.69 13.59
C ARG A 536 10.51 -43.80 12.06
N LEU A 537 11.71 -43.76 11.48
CA LEU A 537 11.90 -43.65 10.03
C LEU A 537 11.55 -44.94 9.27
N ALA A 538 11.57 -46.10 9.95
CA ALA A 538 11.17 -47.36 9.35
C ALA A 538 9.73 -47.33 8.80
N GLY A 539 8.84 -46.52 9.40
CA GLY A 539 7.47 -46.31 8.90
C GLY A 539 7.40 -45.63 7.54
N SER A 540 8.46 -44.93 7.14
CA SER A 540 8.63 -44.34 5.81
C SER A 540 9.50 -45.21 4.88
N ALA A 541 9.74 -46.48 5.23
CA ALA A 541 10.65 -47.38 4.51
C ALA A 541 12.08 -46.81 4.32
N LEU A 542 12.54 -46.07 5.32
CA LEU A 542 13.90 -45.54 5.43
C LEU A 542 14.65 -46.24 6.56
N PRO A 543 16.00 -46.22 6.57
CA PRO A 543 16.79 -46.70 7.71
C PRO A 543 16.32 -46.03 9.01
N GLU A 544 16.22 -46.82 10.08
CA GLU A 544 15.79 -46.30 11.37
C GLU A 544 16.83 -45.35 11.96
N SER A 545 16.38 -44.40 12.79
CA SER A 545 17.23 -43.41 13.44
C SER A 545 18.25 -44.06 14.36
N GLU A 546 19.53 -43.68 14.21
CA GLU A 546 20.61 -44.06 15.10
C GLU A 546 20.55 -43.31 16.44
N ASN A 547 19.95 -42.12 16.45
CA ASN A 547 19.60 -41.43 17.69
C ASN A 547 18.43 -42.15 18.37
N LEU A 548 18.65 -42.63 19.60
CA LEU A 548 17.69 -43.38 20.43
C LEU A 548 16.97 -42.51 21.48
N THR A 549 17.31 -41.23 21.59
CA THR A 549 16.74 -40.31 22.58
C THR A 549 15.26 -40.08 22.29
N LEU A 550 14.41 -40.41 23.27
CA LEU A 550 12.99 -40.15 23.22
C LEU A 550 12.70 -38.66 23.43
N GLY A 551 11.51 -38.21 23.02
CA GLY A 551 11.02 -36.86 23.31
C GLY A 551 9.72 -36.91 24.12
N GLY A 552 8.66 -36.32 23.58
CA GLY A 552 7.38 -36.18 24.29
C GLY A 552 7.34 -34.97 25.23
N ARG A 553 8.23 -34.00 25.01
CA ARG A 553 8.30 -32.75 25.76
C ARG A 553 7.79 -31.61 24.92
N VAL A 554 7.37 -30.54 25.58
CA VAL A 554 6.98 -29.30 24.94
C VAL A 554 7.90 -28.19 25.43
N PHE A 555 8.29 -27.30 24.54
CA PHE A 555 9.16 -26.16 24.82
C PHE A 555 8.58 -24.87 24.25
N ARG A 556 8.84 -23.75 24.92
CA ARG A 556 8.55 -22.40 24.41
C ARG A 556 9.83 -21.74 23.93
N TYR A 557 9.77 -21.09 22.77
CA TYR A 557 10.90 -20.37 22.21
C TYR A 557 11.27 -19.16 23.09
N GLY A 558 12.55 -19.03 23.44
CA GLY A 558 13.08 -17.94 24.25
C GLY A 558 13.90 -16.91 23.45
N GLY A 559 13.98 -17.05 22.13
CA GLY A 559 14.79 -16.22 21.25
C GLY A 559 16.21 -16.78 21.02
N GLY A 560 16.81 -16.41 19.88
CA GLY A 560 18.12 -16.91 19.48
C GLY A 560 18.10 -18.44 19.33
N THR A 561 18.91 -19.13 20.15
CA THR A 561 18.97 -20.59 20.21
C THR A 561 18.34 -21.18 21.49
N ARG A 562 17.69 -20.35 22.31
CA ARG A 562 17.18 -20.73 23.62
C ARG A 562 15.75 -21.27 23.56
N TRP A 563 15.54 -22.38 24.27
CA TRP A 563 14.23 -22.99 24.50
C TRP A 563 13.96 -23.13 25.99
N ILE A 564 12.73 -22.86 26.40
CA ILE A 564 12.27 -22.94 27.79
C ILE A 564 11.43 -24.20 27.90
N ASP A 565 11.81 -25.10 28.80
CA ASP A 565 11.09 -26.35 29.05
C ASP A 565 9.69 -26.06 29.59
N CYS A 566 8.68 -26.58 28.89
CA CYS A 566 7.27 -26.52 29.28
C CYS A 566 6.73 -27.87 29.76
N GLY A 567 7.61 -28.83 30.05
CA GLY A 567 7.27 -30.09 30.71
C GLY A 567 7.18 -31.30 29.78
N GLN A 568 7.26 -32.47 30.41
CA GLN A 568 7.09 -33.78 29.79
C GLN A 568 5.61 -34.17 29.78
N LEU A 569 5.12 -34.64 28.64
CA LEU A 569 3.80 -35.25 28.55
C LEU A 569 3.83 -36.68 29.15
N PRO A 570 2.90 -37.04 30.04
CA PRO A 570 2.85 -38.37 30.64
C PRO A 570 2.79 -39.49 29.59
N ASP A 571 3.60 -40.55 29.79
CA ASP A 571 3.66 -41.76 28.96
C ASP A 571 3.81 -41.48 27.44
N THR A 572 4.45 -40.37 27.09
CA THR A 572 4.56 -39.93 25.70
C THR A 572 6.03 -39.86 25.31
N GLU A 573 6.39 -40.58 24.24
CA GLU A 573 7.75 -40.58 23.68
C GLU A 573 7.92 -39.61 22.49
N ALA A 574 6.81 -39.14 21.92
CA ALA A 574 6.78 -38.19 20.82
C ALA A 574 5.45 -37.43 20.81
N VAL A 575 5.52 -36.10 20.75
CA VAL A 575 4.33 -35.24 20.62
C VAL A 575 3.75 -35.39 19.20
N GLY A 576 2.44 -35.65 19.11
CA GLY A 576 1.71 -35.92 17.86
C GLY A 576 1.22 -34.66 17.16
N GLY A 577 0.75 -33.67 17.91
CA GLY A 577 0.30 -32.39 17.37
C GLY A 577 0.05 -31.37 18.48
N LEU A 578 0.11 -30.09 18.13
CA LEU A 578 -0.22 -28.97 19.00
C LEU A 578 -1.37 -28.16 18.39
N VAL A 579 -2.34 -27.77 19.22
CA VAL A 579 -3.47 -26.95 18.78
C VAL A 579 -3.91 -25.98 19.87
N VAL A 580 -4.32 -24.78 19.47
CA VAL A 580 -4.93 -23.81 20.39
C VAL A 580 -6.45 -23.91 20.27
N PHE A 581 -7.11 -24.13 21.40
CA PHE A 581 -8.57 -24.21 21.50
C PHE A 581 -9.03 -23.50 22.78
N ARG A 582 -10.02 -22.61 22.68
CA ARG A 582 -10.52 -21.79 23.81
C ARG A 582 -9.41 -21.10 24.62
N GLY A 583 -8.39 -20.56 23.94
CA GLY A 583 -7.26 -19.88 24.58
C GLY A 583 -6.29 -20.79 25.34
N LYS A 584 -6.42 -22.12 25.23
CA LYS A 584 -5.51 -23.09 25.83
C LYS A 584 -4.76 -23.88 24.76
N LEU A 585 -3.51 -24.22 25.06
CA LEU A 585 -2.71 -25.12 24.24
C LEU A 585 -3.01 -26.57 24.61
N TYR A 586 -3.24 -27.39 23.59
CA TYR A 586 -3.44 -28.83 23.71
C TYR A 586 -2.35 -29.56 22.93
N ALA A 587 -1.99 -30.74 23.43
CA ALA A 587 -1.02 -31.63 22.82
C ALA A 587 -1.56 -33.05 22.74
N SER A 588 -1.09 -33.83 21.78
CA SER A 588 -1.39 -35.26 21.68
C SER A 588 -0.14 -36.13 21.60
N SER A 589 -0.29 -37.45 21.71
CA SER A 589 0.79 -38.41 21.47
C SER A 589 0.81 -38.91 20.03
N LEU A 590 2.01 -39.03 19.44
CA LEU A 590 2.19 -39.57 18.08
C LEU A 590 2.07 -41.10 18.05
N TYR A 591 2.57 -41.76 19.10
CA TYR A 591 2.58 -43.21 19.24
C TYR A 591 1.76 -43.64 20.46
N LYS A 592 1.51 -44.96 20.56
CA LYS A 592 0.84 -45.54 21.73
C LYS A 592 1.74 -45.43 22.96
N PRO A 593 1.18 -45.27 24.17
CA PRO A 593 -0.25 -45.18 24.48
C PRO A 593 -0.89 -43.88 23.97
N ALA A 594 -2.19 -43.93 23.64
CA ALA A 594 -2.93 -42.76 23.19
C ALA A 594 -3.02 -41.71 24.31
N GLY A 595 -2.64 -40.48 24.01
CA GLY A 595 -2.62 -39.37 24.95
C GLY A 595 -3.14 -38.09 24.32
N PHE A 596 -3.87 -37.32 25.12
CA PHE A 596 -4.34 -35.98 24.80
C PHE A 596 -4.25 -35.15 26.08
N PHE A 597 -3.69 -33.95 25.98
CA PHE A 597 -3.25 -33.17 27.15
C PHE A 597 -3.58 -31.69 26.97
N ARG A 598 -3.88 -31.02 28.08
CA ARG A 598 -4.06 -29.56 28.13
C ARG A 598 -2.94 -28.93 28.95
N TYR A 599 -2.37 -27.85 28.43
CA TYR A 599 -1.33 -27.09 29.11
C TYR A 599 -1.92 -26.22 30.23
N GLU A 600 -1.35 -26.31 31.43
CA GLU A 600 -1.77 -25.54 32.61
C GLU A 600 -0.79 -24.40 32.95
N GLY A 601 0.26 -24.23 32.15
CA GLY A 601 1.32 -23.26 32.40
C GLY A 601 2.56 -23.88 33.04
N GLU A 602 3.69 -23.17 32.88
CA GLU A 602 5.01 -23.60 33.33
C GLU A 602 5.38 -24.98 32.77
N THR A 603 5.41 -26.01 33.60
CA THR A 603 5.78 -27.38 33.22
C THR A 603 4.64 -28.39 33.36
N ARG A 604 3.41 -27.91 33.61
CA ARG A 604 2.27 -28.76 34.00
C ARG A 604 1.32 -29.05 32.84
N TRP A 605 0.93 -30.31 32.73
CA TRP A 605 -0.01 -30.81 31.74
C TRP A 605 -1.07 -31.71 32.40
N THR A 606 -2.33 -31.47 32.05
CA THR A 606 -3.46 -32.30 32.48
C THR A 606 -3.76 -33.33 31.40
N ARG A 607 -3.75 -34.62 31.73
CA ARG A 607 -4.22 -35.67 30.82
C ARG A 607 -5.75 -35.60 30.69
N LEU A 608 -6.22 -35.61 29.46
CA LEU A 608 -7.64 -35.61 29.12
C LEU A 608 -8.05 -36.98 28.52
N PRO A 609 -9.35 -37.26 28.46
CA PRO A 609 -9.85 -38.44 27.76
C PRO A 609 -9.37 -38.46 26.30
N VAL A 610 -9.23 -39.67 25.77
CA VAL A 610 -9.01 -39.94 24.34
C VAL A 610 -10.22 -40.71 23.82
N PRO A 611 -10.51 -40.67 22.51
CA PRO A 611 -11.58 -41.48 21.95
C PRO A 611 -11.27 -42.97 22.08
N ASP A 612 -12.32 -43.76 22.28
CA ASP A 612 -12.28 -45.22 22.30
C ASP A 612 -12.93 -45.76 21.02
N GLY A 613 -12.40 -46.84 20.46
CA GLY A 613 -12.97 -47.46 19.27
C GLY A 613 -12.53 -48.91 19.09
N PRO A 614 -13.12 -49.65 18.14
CA PRO A 614 -12.84 -51.08 17.95
C PRO A 614 -11.39 -51.29 17.48
N ASP A 615 -10.70 -52.24 18.09
CA ASP A 615 -9.38 -52.70 17.66
C ASP A 615 -9.48 -53.41 16.31
N PRO A 616 -8.75 -52.95 15.26
CA PRO A 616 -8.76 -53.61 13.95
C PRO A 616 -8.40 -55.09 13.99
N ALA A 617 -7.64 -55.54 14.99
CA ALA A 617 -7.16 -56.92 15.10
C ALA A 617 -8.05 -57.85 15.95
N GLY A 618 -9.00 -57.33 16.73
CA GLY A 618 -9.67 -58.17 17.75
C GLY A 618 -11.04 -57.68 18.26
N GLY A 619 -11.61 -56.61 17.69
CA GLY A 619 -12.98 -56.16 17.99
C GLY A 619 -13.21 -55.58 19.39
N LYS A 620 -12.23 -55.67 20.30
CA LYS A 620 -12.26 -55.02 21.62
C LYS A 620 -12.16 -53.51 21.48
N THR A 621 -12.88 -52.78 22.31
CA THR A 621 -12.74 -51.32 22.40
C THR A 621 -11.39 -50.96 23.03
N VAL A 622 -10.61 -50.15 22.33
CA VAL A 622 -9.29 -49.68 22.77
C VAL A 622 -9.15 -48.17 22.58
N PRO A 623 -8.33 -47.49 23.41
CA PRO A 623 -8.00 -46.09 23.22
C PRO A 623 -7.36 -45.81 21.85
N LYS A 624 -7.77 -44.73 21.22
CA LYS A 624 -7.35 -44.32 19.86
C LYS A 624 -6.48 -43.09 19.90
N ARG A 625 -5.38 -43.12 19.14
CA ARG A 625 -4.52 -41.95 18.96
C ARG A 625 -5.26 -40.86 18.18
N VAL A 626 -5.10 -39.63 18.64
CA VAL A 626 -5.53 -38.39 18.00
C VAL A 626 -4.26 -37.63 17.63
N VAL A 627 -3.92 -37.49 16.35
CA VAL A 627 -2.57 -37.03 15.95
C VAL A 627 -2.65 -35.64 15.32
N SER A 628 -3.17 -35.57 14.11
CA SER A 628 -3.38 -34.29 13.43
C SER A 628 -4.58 -33.60 14.07
N LEU A 629 -4.38 -32.37 14.54
CA LEU A 629 -5.38 -31.62 15.31
C LEU A 629 -5.73 -30.34 14.59
N THR A 630 -7.01 -30.01 14.53
CA THR A 630 -7.51 -28.74 14.02
C THR A 630 -8.68 -28.24 14.85
N VAL A 631 -9.14 -27.02 14.58
CA VAL A 631 -10.35 -26.46 15.19
C VAL A 631 -11.34 -26.15 14.09
N HIS A 632 -12.58 -26.57 14.27
CA HIS A 632 -13.66 -26.27 13.35
C HIS A 632 -14.98 -26.20 14.13
N ASP A 633 -15.80 -25.19 13.84
CA ASP A 633 -17.15 -25.02 14.40
C ASP A 633 -17.28 -25.20 15.92
N GLY A 634 -16.27 -24.78 16.69
CA GLY A 634 -16.31 -24.83 18.16
C GLY A 634 -15.82 -26.14 18.77
N TYR A 635 -15.21 -27.02 17.98
CA TYR A 635 -14.64 -28.29 18.44
C TYR A 635 -13.18 -28.42 18.01
N VAL A 636 -12.41 -29.19 18.75
CA VAL A 636 -11.16 -29.76 18.24
C VAL A 636 -11.51 -30.97 17.39
N TYR A 637 -11.09 -30.99 16.14
CA TYR A 637 -11.16 -32.18 15.29
C TYR A 637 -9.81 -32.86 15.27
N ALA A 638 -9.82 -34.18 15.31
CA ALA A 638 -8.62 -34.99 15.32
C ALA A 638 -8.68 -36.12 14.30
N GLY A 639 -7.60 -36.26 13.54
CA GLY A 639 -7.36 -37.42 12.70
C GLY A 639 -6.80 -38.56 13.54
N SER A 640 -7.11 -39.79 13.17
CA SER A 640 -6.61 -40.98 13.86
C SER A 640 -5.80 -41.88 12.94
N TYR A 641 -4.68 -42.37 13.47
CA TYR A 641 -3.85 -43.40 12.84
C TYR A 641 -4.28 -44.83 13.22
N ASP A 642 -5.41 -44.97 13.93
CA ASP A 642 -5.89 -46.22 14.49
C ASP A 642 -7.29 -46.60 13.95
N GLY A 643 -7.45 -46.58 12.62
CA GLY A 643 -8.66 -47.07 11.94
C GLY A 643 -9.29 -46.14 10.90
N GLY A 644 -8.69 -44.97 10.64
CA GLY A 644 -9.15 -44.05 9.59
C GLY A 644 -10.41 -43.26 9.97
N HIS A 645 -10.69 -43.14 11.27
CA HIS A 645 -11.77 -42.34 11.82
C HIS A 645 -11.31 -40.89 12.08
N VAL A 646 -12.29 -40.00 12.08
CA VAL A 646 -12.14 -38.62 12.57
C VAL A 646 -12.95 -38.48 13.85
N TYR A 647 -12.41 -37.80 14.84
CA TYR A 647 -13.09 -37.54 16.11
C TYR A 647 -13.21 -36.04 16.35
N ARG A 648 -14.22 -35.62 17.11
CA ARG A 648 -14.35 -34.23 17.58
C ARG A 648 -14.47 -34.15 19.10
N PHE A 649 -13.85 -33.14 19.69
CA PHE A 649 -13.82 -32.88 21.12
C PHE A 649 -14.46 -31.53 21.44
N ASP A 650 -15.39 -31.52 22.38
CA ASP A 650 -16.20 -30.35 22.76
C ASP A 650 -15.62 -29.51 23.92
N GLY A 651 -14.49 -29.96 24.48
CA GLY A 651 -13.90 -29.42 25.70
C GLY A 651 -13.89 -30.41 26.85
N GLU A 652 -14.71 -31.48 26.77
CA GLU A 652 -14.86 -32.49 27.81
C GLU A 652 -14.83 -33.92 27.26
N LYS A 653 -15.53 -34.18 26.15
CA LYS A 653 -15.75 -35.53 25.60
C LYS A 653 -15.47 -35.59 24.11
N TRP A 654 -15.09 -36.79 23.68
CA TRP A 654 -14.91 -37.12 22.27
C TRP A 654 -16.18 -37.74 21.68
N ALA A 655 -16.47 -37.39 20.43
CA ALA A 655 -17.47 -38.05 19.60
C ALA A 655 -16.79 -38.54 18.31
N ASP A 656 -17.14 -39.76 17.90
CA ASP A 656 -16.73 -40.33 16.61
C ASP A 656 -17.53 -39.69 15.48
N CYS A 657 -16.83 -39.12 14.50
CA CYS A 657 -17.41 -38.52 13.30
C CYS A 657 -17.46 -39.53 12.13
N GLY A 658 -17.01 -40.76 12.33
CA GLY A 658 -17.08 -41.86 11.37
C GLY A 658 -15.75 -42.13 10.67
N ARG A 659 -15.67 -43.34 10.09
CA ARG A 659 -14.56 -43.81 9.27
C ARG A 659 -14.62 -43.22 7.86
N LEU A 660 -13.48 -42.82 7.31
CA LEU A 660 -13.39 -42.28 5.95
C LEU A 660 -13.14 -43.41 4.95
N GLY A 661 -14.21 -44.00 4.42
CA GLY A 661 -14.12 -45.15 3.50
C GLY A 661 -13.37 -46.33 4.13
N GLU A 662 -12.59 -47.07 3.34
CA GLU A 662 -11.80 -48.21 3.82
C GLU A 662 -10.40 -47.83 4.33
N ASN A 663 -10.17 -46.56 4.64
CA ASN A 663 -8.88 -46.09 5.11
C ASN A 663 -8.57 -46.57 6.53
N THR A 664 -7.28 -46.60 6.87
CA THR A 664 -6.80 -46.98 8.20
C THR A 664 -6.17 -45.80 8.94
N GLN A 665 -5.87 -44.70 8.25
CA GLN A 665 -5.31 -43.49 8.84
C GLN A 665 -5.84 -42.23 8.16
N THR A 666 -5.91 -41.14 8.91
CA THR A 666 -6.22 -39.79 8.43
C THR A 666 -5.13 -38.83 8.90
N TYR A 667 -4.62 -37.96 8.02
CA TYR A 667 -3.32 -37.30 8.21
C TYR A 667 -3.35 -35.78 8.27
N SER A 668 -4.31 -35.12 7.64
CA SER A 668 -4.28 -33.66 7.52
C SER A 668 -5.67 -33.08 7.38
N PHE A 669 -5.77 -31.81 7.75
CA PHE A 669 -6.97 -31.01 7.66
C PHE A 669 -6.71 -29.75 6.84
N ALA A 670 -7.74 -29.30 6.14
CA ALA A 670 -7.79 -27.96 5.56
C ALA A 670 -9.22 -27.43 5.63
N ARG A 671 -9.37 -26.11 5.70
CA ARG A 671 -10.65 -25.45 5.50
C ARG A 671 -10.69 -24.88 4.09
N HIS A 672 -11.73 -25.21 3.35
CA HIS A 672 -11.96 -24.69 1.99
C HIS A 672 -13.46 -24.55 1.77
N GLU A 673 -13.87 -23.39 1.26
CA GLU A 673 -15.27 -22.95 1.14
C GLU A 673 -16.05 -23.08 2.47
N GLY A 674 -15.35 -22.81 3.58
CA GLY A 674 -15.88 -22.93 4.93
C GLY A 674 -16.00 -24.34 5.48
N ALA A 675 -15.90 -25.38 4.64
CA ALA A 675 -16.00 -26.77 5.03
C ALA A 675 -14.66 -27.38 5.44
N LEU A 676 -14.72 -28.33 6.38
CA LEU A 676 -13.57 -29.11 6.81
C LEU A 676 -13.27 -30.24 5.82
N HIS A 677 -12.02 -30.35 5.40
CA HIS A 677 -11.51 -31.38 4.50
C HIS A 677 -10.45 -32.22 5.21
N VAL A 678 -10.41 -33.53 4.92
CA VAL A 678 -9.51 -34.48 5.57
C VAL A 678 -8.80 -35.37 4.56
N GLY A 679 -7.48 -35.43 4.67
CA GLY A 679 -6.61 -36.30 3.87
C GLY A 679 -6.46 -37.70 4.46
N THR A 680 -6.38 -38.73 3.61
CA THR A 680 -6.44 -40.14 4.04
C THR A 680 -5.29 -41.01 3.53
N TRP A 681 -5.09 -42.14 4.21
CA TRP A 681 -4.26 -43.27 3.82
C TRP A 681 -5.03 -44.59 3.98
N ARG A 682 -4.95 -45.55 3.04
CA ARG A 682 -4.04 -45.65 1.88
C ARG A 682 -4.67 -45.24 0.55
N SER A 683 -5.87 -44.67 0.58
CA SER A 683 -6.61 -44.37 -0.65
C SER A 683 -6.10 -43.13 -1.40
N GLY A 684 -5.32 -42.26 -0.76
CA GLY A 684 -4.91 -40.98 -1.35
C GLY A 684 -6.08 -40.04 -1.66
N ARG A 685 -7.18 -40.16 -0.91
CA ARG A 685 -8.43 -39.39 -1.12
C ARG A 685 -8.59 -38.28 -0.09
N VAL A 686 -9.33 -37.25 -0.48
CA VAL A 686 -9.80 -36.17 0.40
C VAL A 686 -11.29 -36.32 0.63
N TYR A 687 -11.73 -36.12 1.87
CA TYR A 687 -13.15 -36.14 2.23
C TYR A 687 -13.57 -34.81 2.84
N ARG A 688 -14.75 -34.31 2.45
CA ARG A 688 -15.38 -33.11 3.02
C ARG A 688 -16.40 -33.50 4.08
N PHE A 689 -16.35 -32.82 5.22
CA PHE A 689 -17.27 -33.03 6.33
C PHE A 689 -18.65 -32.46 6.02
N GLU A 690 -19.70 -33.27 6.16
CA GLU A 690 -21.10 -32.86 6.02
C GLU A 690 -21.86 -32.95 7.36
N GLY A 691 -21.26 -33.59 8.36
CA GLY A 691 -21.85 -33.88 9.66
C GLY A 691 -21.31 -35.19 10.23
N VAL A 692 -21.69 -35.49 11.48
CA VAL A 692 -21.29 -36.74 12.14
C VAL A 692 -21.73 -37.94 11.29
N ASN A 693 -20.79 -38.85 11.01
CA ASN A 693 -20.94 -40.03 10.14
C ASN A 693 -21.32 -39.71 8.69
N ARG A 694 -21.16 -38.47 8.25
CA ARG A 694 -21.49 -38.03 6.89
C ARG A 694 -20.30 -37.30 6.27
N TRP A 695 -19.74 -37.92 5.25
CA TRP A 695 -18.57 -37.42 4.53
C TRP A 695 -18.79 -37.55 3.02
N THR A 696 -18.40 -36.52 2.28
CA THR A 696 -18.39 -36.54 0.82
C THR A 696 -16.98 -36.84 0.34
N ASP A 697 -16.80 -37.85 -0.50
CA ASP A 697 -15.52 -38.12 -1.18
C ASP A 697 -15.27 -37.04 -2.25
N VAL A 698 -14.17 -36.31 -2.10
CA VAL A 698 -13.75 -35.19 -2.96
C VAL A 698 -12.73 -35.64 -4.01
N GLY A 699 -12.49 -36.95 -4.11
CA GLY A 699 -11.64 -37.56 -5.12
C GLY A 699 -10.24 -37.93 -4.63
N ARG A 700 -9.58 -38.73 -5.46
CA ARG A 700 -8.22 -39.22 -5.26
C ARG A 700 -7.20 -38.31 -5.96
N LEU A 701 -6.04 -38.11 -5.35
CA LEU A 701 -4.94 -37.34 -5.92
C LEU A 701 -4.06 -38.26 -6.76
N GLY A 702 -4.36 -38.36 -8.05
CA GLY A 702 -3.61 -39.20 -8.99
C GLY A 702 -3.49 -40.65 -8.53
N GLU A 703 -2.28 -41.21 -8.62
CA GLU A 703 -1.96 -42.56 -8.16
C GLU A 703 -1.41 -42.60 -6.73
N GLU A 704 -1.43 -41.44 -6.05
CA GLU A 704 -0.90 -41.29 -4.71
C GLU A 704 -1.73 -42.09 -3.69
N LEU A 705 -1.10 -42.39 -2.57
CA LEU A 705 -1.58 -43.28 -1.52
C LEU A 705 -1.89 -42.52 -0.23
N GLU A 706 -1.25 -41.38 0.00
CA GLU A 706 -1.43 -40.53 1.17
C GLU A 706 -1.64 -39.08 0.74
N VAL A 707 -2.59 -38.41 1.41
CA VAL A 707 -2.70 -36.96 1.33
C VAL A 707 -2.06 -36.34 2.57
N MET A 708 -0.96 -35.64 2.35
CA MET A 708 -0.08 -35.04 3.35
C MET A 708 -0.56 -33.62 3.70
N GLY A 709 0.31 -32.62 3.84
CA GLY A 709 -0.08 -31.24 4.12
C GLY A 709 -1.09 -30.68 3.11
N MET A 710 -2.15 -30.04 3.63
CA MET A 710 -3.16 -29.35 2.84
C MET A 710 -3.40 -27.95 3.38
N LEU A 711 -3.61 -26.97 2.51
CA LEU A 711 -4.14 -25.65 2.87
C LEU A 711 -4.79 -24.97 1.67
N ALA A 712 -5.68 -24.02 1.92
CA ALA A 712 -6.12 -23.10 0.87
C ALA A 712 -5.08 -21.98 0.71
N HIS A 713 -4.78 -21.51 -0.49
CA HIS A 713 -3.95 -20.34 -0.76
C HIS A 713 -4.59 -19.51 -1.87
N ASN A 714 -4.91 -18.26 -1.57
CA ASN A 714 -5.59 -17.33 -2.48
C ASN A 714 -6.77 -17.99 -3.25
N GLY A 715 -7.63 -18.71 -2.51
CA GLY A 715 -8.80 -19.44 -3.03
C GLY A 715 -8.55 -20.86 -3.55
N ARG A 716 -7.29 -21.29 -3.75
CA ARG A 716 -6.93 -22.62 -4.26
C ARG A 716 -6.64 -23.58 -3.12
N LEU A 717 -7.35 -24.70 -3.02
CA LEU A 717 -6.99 -25.79 -2.10
C LEU A 717 -5.85 -26.60 -2.70
N ILE A 718 -4.71 -26.63 -2.01
CA ILE A 718 -3.47 -27.28 -2.43
C ILE A 718 -3.15 -28.41 -1.45
N ALA A 719 -2.69 -29.54 -1.96
CA ALA A 719 -2.39 -30.73 -1.19
C ALA A 719 -1.10 -31.41 -1.67
N GLY A 720 -0.22 -31.75 -0.74
CA GLY A 720 0.97 -32.57 -0.98
C GLY A 720 0.67 -34.06 -0.77
N THR A 721 1.49 -34.93 -1.33
CA THR A 721 1.19 -36.37 -1.38
C THR A 721 2.39 -37.29 -1.14
N LEU A 722 2.11 -38.59 -1.04
CA LEU A 722 3.04 -39.74 -1.13
C LEU A 722 2.43 -40.80 -2.05
N PRO A 723 3.22 -41.53 -2.88
CA PRO A 723 4.65 -41.76 -2.72
C PRO A 723 5.60 -40.97 -3.61
N LEU A 724 5.10 -40.08 -4.46
CA LEU A 724 5.95 -39.40 -5.42
C LEU A 724 6.36 -37.99 -4.97
N ALA A 725 5.86 -37.50 -3.83
CA ALA A 725 6.00 -36.11 -3.40
C ALA A 725 5.43 -35.13 -4.42
N GLU A 726 4.25 -35.44 -4.93
CA GLU A 726 3.52 -34.59 -5.84
C GLU A 726 2.67 -33.56 -5.07
N VAL A 727 2.32 -32.49 -5.77
CA VAL A 727 1.43 -31.45 -5.27
C VAL A 727 0.27 -31.28 -6.23
N TYR A 728 -0.94 -31.21 -5.70
CA TYR A 728 -2.18 -31.11 -6.45
C TYR A 728 -2.98 -29.88 -6.04
N SER A 729 -3.72 -29.33 -6.99
CA SER A 729 -4.73 -28.28 -6.80
C SER A 729 -6.12 -28.88 -7.00
N TYR A 730 -7.06 -28.55 -6.13
CA TYR A 730 -8.46 -28.97 -6.26
C TYR A 730 -9.20 -28.06 -7.24
N GLU A 731 -9.81 -28.66 -8.28
CA GLU A 731 -10.51 -28.00 -9.39
C GLU A 731 -12.04 -28.19 -9.30
N GLY A 732 -12.57 -28.42 -8.10
CA GLY A 732 -14.00 -28.60 -7.89
C GLY A 732 -14.50 -29.92 -8.50
N LYS A 733 -15.52 -29.83 -9.34
CA LYS A 733 -16.12 -31.01 -10.01
C LYS A 733 -15.13 -31.77 -10.91
N ASP A 734 -14.07 -31.11 -11.36
CA ASP A 734 -13.05 -31.69 -12.24
C ASP A 734 -11.98 -32.46 -11.43
N GLY A 735 -12.14 -32.54 -10.10
CA GLY A 735 -11.28 -33.32 -9.21
C GLY A 735 -9.97 -32.62 -8.90
N TRP A 736 -8.87 -33.38 -8.87
CA TRP A 736 -7.54 -32.90 -8.48
C TRP A 736 -6.61 -32.83 -9.69
N LYS A 737 -6.01 -31.66 -9.91
CA LYS A 737 -5.03 -31.44 -10.97
C LYS A 737 -3.62 -31.43 -10.40
N ARG A 738 -2.74 -32.26 -10.95
CA ARG A 738 -1.33 -32.27 -10.57
C ARG A 738 -0.66 -30.96 -10.97
N MET A 739 0.05 -30.35 -10.03
CA MET A 739 0.82 -29.12 -10.22
C MET A 739 2.29 -29.43 -10.52
N THR A 740 2.93 -30.23 -9.65
CA THR A 740 4.35 -30.56 -9.76
C THR A 740 4.70 -31.81 -8.96
N ARG A 741 5.94 -32.25 -9.11
CA ARG A 741 6.63 -33.19 -8.22
C ARG A 741 7.80 -32.46 -7.57
N LEU A 742 7.87 -32.44 -6.24
CA LEU A 742 8.88 -31.68 -5.51
C LEU A 742 10.14 -32.49 -5.20
N ASP A 743 9.99 -33.80 -4.96
CA ASP A 743 11.11 -34.65 -4.56
C ASP A 743 11.40 -35.73 -5.61
N HIS A 744 12.68 -35.79 -6.00
CA HIS A 744 13.23 -36.69 -7.01
C HIS A 744 14.36 -37.57 -6.47
N THR A 745 14.59 -37.64 -5.15
CA THR A 745 15.65 -38.46 -4.55
C THR A 745 15.59 -39.90 -5.09
N PRO A 746 16.64 -40.44 -5.71
CA PRO A 746 16.59 -41.78 -6.31
C PRO A 746 16.49 -42.89 -5.25
N ASP A 747 16.14 -44.10 -5.67
CA ASP A 747 16.28 -45.35 -4.89
C ASP A 747 15.59 -45.38 -3.51
N VAL A 748 14.53 -44.60 -3.34
CA VAL A 748 13.68 -44.62 -2.14
C VAL A 748 12.25 -45.03 -2.49
N ALA A 749 11.64 -45.82 -1.61
CA ALA A 749 10.28 -46.31 -1.78
C ALA A 749 9.23 -45.19 -1.67
N TYR A 750 9.41 -44.27 -0.71
CA TYR A 750 8.45 -43.21 -0.43
C TYR A 750 9.11 -41.84 -0.43
N ARG A 751 8.51 -40.92 -1.20
CA ARG A 751 8.77 -39.48 -1.14
C ARG A 751 7.48 -38.79 -0.71
N ARG A 752 7.61 -37.72 0.06
CA ARG A 752 6.47 -36.96 0.60
C ARG A 752 6.62 -35.49 0.27
N ALA A 753 5.56 -34.85 -0.22
CA ALA A 753 5.35 -33.41 -0.08
C ALA A 753 4.64 -33.20 1.27
N TRP A 754 5.42 -32.97 2.32
CA TRP A 754 5.09 -33.36 3.69
C TRP A 754 4.13 -32.43 4.43
N THR A 755 4.50 -31.17 4.67
CA THR A 755 3.66 -30.19 5.35
C THR A 755 3.75 -28.83 4.68
N MET A 756 2.86 -27.91 5.03
CA MET A 756 2.76 -26.61 4.39
C MET A 756 2.52 -25.46 5.38
N ALA A 757 2.93 -24.25 5.00
CA ALA A 757 2.57 -23.00 5.67
C ALA A 757 2.50 -21.85 4.67
N GLU A 758 1.74 -20.80 4.98
CA GLU A 758 1.74 -19.56 4.19
C GLU A 758 2.62 -18.48 4.83
N HIS A 759 3.55 -17.92 4.06
CA HIS A 759 4.43 -16.84 4.48
C HIS A 759 4.67 -15.90 3.30
N ASP A 760 4.67 -14.58 3.54
CA ASP A 760 4.96 -13.54 2.54
C ASP A 760 4.21 -13.69 1.21
N GLY A 761 2.95 -14.13 1.29
CA GLY A 761 2.09 -14.29 0.13
C GLY A 761 2.38 -15.55 -0.70
N GLN A 762 3.14 -16.50 -0.15
CA GLN A 762 3.50 -17.77 -0.78
C GLN A 762 3.13 -18.94 0.12
N VAL A 763 2.91 -20.11 -0.48
CA VAL A 763 2.86 -21.41 0.17
C VAL A 763 4.25 -22.00 0.19
N PHE A 764 4.69 -22.47 1.36
CA PHE A 764 5.89 -23.26 1.52
C PHE A 764 5.49 -24.71 1.74
N CYS A 765 6.18 -25.65 1.08
CA CYS A 765 5.97 -27.09 1.23
C CYS A 765 7.30 -27.79 1.51
N SER A 766 7.38 -28.59 2.58
CA SER A 766 8.56 -29.40 2.86
C SER A 766 8.51 -30.77 2.17
N THR A 767 9.65 -31.45 2.14
CA THR A 767 9.77 -32.76 1.50
C THR A 767 10.53 -33.77 2.36
N LEU A 768 10.26 -35.06 2.13
CA LEU A 768 11.01 -36.22 2.62
C LEU A 768 11.32 -37.13 1.41
N PRO A 769 12.53 -37.69 1.27
CA PRO A 769 13.68 -37.58 2.17
C PRO A 769 14.68 -36.48 1.80
N SER A 770 14.43 -35.67 0.77
CA SER A 770 15.40 -34.62 0.41
C SER A 770 15.54 -33.53 1.48
N GLY A 771 14.54 -33.39 2.36
CA GLY A 771 14.50 -32.41 3.43
C GLY A 771 14.34 -30.97 2.95
N LYS A 772 14.15 -30.76 1.65
CA LYS A 772 14.04 -29.44 1.05
C LYS A 772 12.69 -28.80 1.33
N VAL A 773 12.66 -27.47 1.30
CA VAL A 773 11.45 -26.66 1.34
C VAL A 773 11.30 -25.93 0.02
N PHE A 774 10.10 -25.89 -0.54
CA PHE A 774 9.79 -25.20 -1.80
C PHE A 774 8.71 -24.16 -1.60
N ALA A 775 8.75 -23.07 -2.36
CA ALA A 775 7.76 -21.99 -2.32
C ALA A 775 6.97 -21.85 -3.63
N PHE A 776 5.68 -21.50 -3.53
CA PHE A 776 4.75 -21.29 -4.64
C PHE A 776 3.79 -20.15 -4.33
N SER A 777 3.37 -19.39 -5.34
CA SER A 777 2.38 -18.31 -5.15
C SER A 777 1.27 -18.40 -6.21
N ALA A 778 0.02 -18.30 -5.78
CA ALA A 778 -1.12 -18.07 -6.66
C ALA A 778 -1.50 -16.58 -6.61
N GLY A 779 -1.53 -15.91 -7.75
CA GLY A 779 -1.76 -14.48 -7.82
C GLY A 779 -0.75 -13.65 -7.01
N ARG A 780 -1.23 -12.61 -6.32
CA ARG A 780 -0.44 -11.75 -5.42
C ARG A 780 -1.15 -11.60 -4.09
N GLN A 781 -0.39 -11.65 -2.99
CA GLN A 781 -0.95 -11.54 -1.65
C GLN A 781 -0.02 -10.75 -0.72
N ALA A 782 -0.55 -9.71 -0.06
CA ALA A 782 0.07 -9.13 1.13
C ALA A 782 -0.40 -9.94 2.35
N SER A 783 0.52 -10.34 3.22
CA SER A 783 0.21 -11.13 4.42
C SER A 783 0.90 -10.53 5.62
N TRP A 784 0.17 -10.27 6.69
CA TRP A 784 0.72 -9.86 7.97
C TRP A 784 0.97 -11.11 8.83
N GLY A 785 2.24 -11.49 8.98
CA GLY A 785 2.67 -12.70 9.70
C GLY A 785 2.61 -12.61 11.22
N HIS A 786 1.69 -11.81 11.76
CA HIS A 786 1.43 -11.68 13.19
C HIS A 786 -0.05 -11.97 13.47
N PRO A 787 -0.38 -12.61 14.61
CA PRO A 787 -1.76 -12.81 15.00
C PRO A 787 -2.47 -11.46 15.23
N LEU A 788 -3.59 -11.22 14.55
CA LEU A 788 -4.48 -10.11 14.89
C LEU A 788 -5.08 -10.38 16.28
N PRO A 789 -4.87 -9.48 17.28
CA PRO A 789 -5.43 -9.67 18.61
C PRO A 789 -6.96 -9.80 18.60
N PRO A 790 -7.56 -10.41 19.65
CA PRO A 790 -8.98 -10.28 19.88
C PRO A 790 -9.38 -8.83 20.16
N GLY A 791 -10.62 -8.48 19.83
CA GLY A 791 -11.16 -7.13 20.03
C GLY A 791 -11.53 -6.45 18.72
N ARG A 792 -11.72 -5.13 18.80
CA ARG A 792 -12.15 -4.28 17.70
C ARG A 792 -10.95 -3.60 17.07
N HIS A 793 -10.77 -3.80 15.76
CA HIS A 793 -9.66 -3.24 14.98
C HIS A 793 -10.17 -2.61 13.69
N HIS A 794 -9.54 -1.53 13.26
CA HIS A 794 -9.71 -1.01 11.91
C HIS A 794 -8.77 -1.75 10.97
N VAL A 795 -9.28 -2.24 9.85
CA VAL A 795 -8.51 -2.90 8.80
C VAL A 795 -8.72 -2.18 7.48
N ALA A 796 -7.64 -1.92 6.75
CA ALA A 796 -7.72 -1.45 5.38
C ALA A 796 -6.80 -2.24 4.45
N ALA A 797 -7.27 -2.46 3.22
CA ALA A 797 -6.54 -3.12 2.16
C ALA A 797 -6.51 -2.22 0.92
N VAL A 798 -5.36 -2.06 0.29
CA VAL A 798 -5.19 -1.16 -0.86
C VAL A 798 -4.52 -1.89 -2.01
N LYS A 799 -5.17 -1.92 -3.18
CA LYS A 799 -4.55 -2.26 -4.46
C LYS A 799 -4.23 -0.96 -5.20
N SER A 800 -2.95 -0.75 -5.44
CA SER A 800 -2.43 0.28 -6.33
C SER A 800 -1.89 -0.34 -7.63
N ALA A 801 -1.55 0.50 -8.60
CA ALA A 801 -0.97 0.09 -9.87
C ALA A 801 0.26 -0.84 -9.76
N SER A 802 0.98 -0.81 -8.63
CA SER A 802 2.21 -1.59 -8.45
C SER A 802 2.25 -2.50 -7.23
N ARG A 803 1.29 -2.40 -6.29
CA ARG A 803 1.41 -3.05 -4.97
C ARG A 803 0.06 -3.32 -4.30
N LEU A 804 0.04 -4.36 -3.47
CA LEU A 804 -0.97 -4.56 -2.43
C LEU A 804 -0.42 -4.09 -1.09
N ARG A 805 -1.27 -3.49 -0.25
CA ARG A 805 -0.94 -3.06 1.11
C ARG A 805 -2.04 -3.42 2.08
N LEU A 806 -1.65 -3.75 3.32
CA LEU A 806 -2.51 -4.01 4.46
C LEU A 806 -2.20 -3.04 5.58
N TYR A 807 -3.26 -2.52 6.19
CA TYR A 807 -3.19 -1.62 7.33
C TYR A 807 -4.06 -2.17 8.47
N VAL A 808 -3.56 -2.00 9.69
CA VAL A 808 -4.29 -2.29 10.93
C VAL A 808 -4.20 -1.04 11.81
N ASP A 809 -5.34 -0.55 12.30
CA ASP A 809 -5.45 0.62 13.17
C ASP A 809 -4.70 1.85 12.62
N GLY A 810 -4.76 2.03 11.29
CA GLY A 810 -4.11 3.14 10.58
C GLY A 810 -2.62 2.94 10.26
N ALA A 811 -1.98 1.90 10.79
CA ALA A 811 -0.57 1.58 10.54
C ALA A 811 -0.42 0.60 9.38
N LEU A 812 0.56 0.82 8.50
CA LEU A 812 0.91 -0.15 7.44
C LEU A 812 1.60 -1.36 8.09
N VAL A 813 1.04 -2.56 7.90
CA VAL A 813 1.54 -3.79 8.54
C VAL A 813 2.10 -4.82 7.56
N ALA A 814 1.67 -4.79 6.29
CA ALA A 814 2.22 -5.67 5.25
C ALA A 814 2.08 -5.03 3.86
N GLN A 815 2.98 -5.39 2.95
CA GLN A 815 2.91 -5.00 1.55
C GLN A 815 3.60 -6.03 0.65
N THR A 816 3.17 -6.12 -0.61
CA THR A 816 3.87 -6.93 -1.61
C THR A 816 5.11 -6.19 -2.15
N PRO A 817 6.09 -6.93 -2.71
CA PRO A 817 7.00 -6.37 -3.70
C PRO A 817 6.23 -5.70 -4.86
N PRO A 818 6.87 -4.82 -5.65
CA PRO A 818 6.29 -4.29 -6.87
C PRO A 818 5.84 -5.39 -7.84
N PHE A 819 4.72 -5.19 -8.52
CA PHE A 819 4.25 -6.04 -9.62
C PHE A 819 3.35 -5.25 -10.57
N GLU A 820 3.23 -5.68 -11.83
CA GLU A 820 2.32 -5.09 -12.81
C GLU A 820 0.85 -5.44 -12.47
N ALA A 821 0.10 -4.49 -11.88
CA ALA A 821 -1.26 -4.74 -11.40
C ALA A 821 -2.34 -4.60 -12.48
N ASP A 822 -2.02 -3.99 -13.62
CA ASP A 822 -2.89 -3.85 -14.80
C ASP A 822 -3.17 -5.20 -15.50
N GLY A 823 -2.31 -6.18 -15.26
CA GLY A 823 -2.46 -7.56 -15.69
C GLY A 823 -3.49 -8.37 -14.89
N TYR A 824 -4.08 -7.81 -13.83
CA TYR A 824 -5.07 -8.48 -12.98
C TYR A 824 -6.44 -7.84 -13.16
N ASP A 825 -7.31 -8.47 -13.94
CA ASP A 825 -8.72 -8.10 -14.00
C ASP A 825 -9.48 -8.87 -12.92
N LEU A 826 -10.07 -8.14 -11.95
CA LEU A 826 -10.69 -8.76 -10.77
C LEU A 826 -12.21 -8.92 -10.92
N ASP A 827 -12.81 -8.41 -11.99
CA ASP A 827 -14.24 -8.57 -12.21
C ASP A 827 -14.56 -10.00 -12.65
N SER A 828 -15.50 -10.64 -11.93
CA SER A 828 -15.94 -12.02 -12.21
C SER A 828 -17.46 -12.14 -12.09
N ALA A 829 -17.98 -13.34 -12.35
CA ALA A 829 -19.38 -13.66 -12.13
C ALA A 829 -19.67 -14.08 -10.68
N ALA A 830 -18.64 -14.17 -9.82
CA ALA A 830 -18.83 -14.52 -8.43
C ALA A 830 -19.48 -13.38 -7.64
N PRO A 831 -20.37 -13.67 -6.68
CA PRO A 831 -20.93 -12.65 -5.81
C PRO A 831 -19.85 -12.06 -4.90
N LEU A 832 -20.07 -10.82 -4.46
CA LEU A 832 -19.31 -10.21 -3.38
C LEU A 832 -19.85 -10.73 -2.05
N ARG A 833 -19.01 -11.46 -1.33
CA ARG A 833 -19.31 -12.07 -0.03
C ARG A 833 -18.77 -11.19 1.09
N LEU A 834 -19.62 -10.90 2.07
CA LEU A 834 -19.30 -10.07 3.23
C LEU A 834 -19.37 -10.94 4.49
N GLY A 835 -18.32 -10.92 5.30
CA GLY A 835 -18.20 -11.78 6.49
C GLY A 835 -18.07 -13.28 6.17
N THR A 836 -17.78 -13.65 4.92
CA THR A 836 -17.54 -15.03 4.47
C THR A 836 -16.83 -15.05 3.12
N GLY A 837 -16.38 -16.23 2.69
CA GLY A 837 -15.62 -16.45 1.47
C GLY A 837 -15.06 -17.87 1.40
N THR A 838 -13.94 -18.03 0.69
CA THR A 838 -13.29 -19.33 0.46
C THR A 838 -12.62 -19.94 1.69
N ASN A 839 -12.30 -19.15 2.72
CA ASN A 839 -11.80 -19.65 4.01
C ASN A 839 -12.94 -19.88 5.01
N GLY A 840 -14.15 -19.41 4.69
CA GLY A 840 -15.37 -19.61 5.47
C GLY A 840 -15.84 -18.37 6.24
N PRO A 841 -16.95 -18.51 6.99
CA PRO A 841 -17.53 -17.41 7.74
C PRO A 841 -16.58 -16.85 8.80
N LEU A 842 -16.61 -15.53 8.93
CA LEU A 842 -15.96 -14.78 9.99
C LEU A 842 -16.56 -15.14 11.35
N ASN A 843 -15.70 -15.38 12.33
CA ASN A 843 -16.09 -15.43 13.73
C ASN A 843 -16.01 -14.02 14.34
N GLY A 844 -17.04 -13.22 14.12
CA GLY A 844 -17.06 -11.81 14.52
C GLY A 844 -18.06 -10.97 13.74
N ARG A 845 -17.91 -9.65 13.81
CA ARG A 845 -18.76 -8.66 13.16
C ARG A 845 -17.94 -7.69 12.32
N LEU A 846 -18.50 -7.22 11.22
CA LEU A 846 -17.95 -6.09 10.45
C LEU A 846 -18.84 -4.86 10.65
N ASP A 847 -18.22 -3.73 10.97
CA ASP A 847 -18.85 -2.42 11.00
C ASP A 847 -18.23 -1.53 9.94
N ASP A 848 -19.06 -0.71 9.30
CA ASP A 848 -18.66 0.34 8.37
C ASP A 848 -17.71 -0.14 7.27
N LEU A 849 -18.02 -1.28 6.65
CA LEU A 849 -17.30 -1.76 5.50
C LEU A 849 -17.51 -0.80 4.32
N ARG A 850 -16.43 -0.29 3.76
CA ARG A 850 -16.38 0.68 2.67
C ARG A 850 -15.47 0.16 1.55
N VAL A 851 -15.98 0.20 0.33
CA VAL A 851 -15.21 -0.06 -0.90
C VAL A 851 -14.99 1.26 -1.61
N TRP A 852 -13.76 1.57 -1.97
CA TRP A 852 -13.37 2.79 -2.67
C TRP A 852 -12.81 2.41 -4.04
N GLY A 853 -13.33 2.98 -5.13
CA GLY A 853 -12.81 2.79 -6.49
C GLY A 853 -11.50 3.56 -6.77
N ARG A 854 -10.66 3.72 -5.75
CA ARG A 854 -9.34 4.39 -5.80
C ARG A 854 -8.46 3.92 -4.65
N THR A 855 -7.18 4.27 -4.71
CA THR A 855 -6.29 4.17 -3.54
C THR A 855 -6.65 5.22 -2.48
N LEU A 856 -6.73 4.77 -1.23
CA LEU A 856 -6.71 5.64 -0.06
C LEU A 856 -5.26 5.91 0.33
N SER A 857 -4.96 7.17 0.65
CA SER A 857 -3.66 7.55 1.20
C SER A 857 -3.52 7.07 2.66
N PRO A 858 -2.29 6.91 3.18
CA PRO A 858 -2.07 6.59 4.59
C PRO A 858 -2.73 7.59 5.56
N GLY A 859 -2.85 8.87 5.17
CA GLY A 859 -3.54 9.88 5.96
C GLY A 859 -5.04 9.63 6.07
N GLU A 860 -5.69 9.27 4.96
CA GLU A 860 -7.12 8.93 4.94
C GLU A 860 -7.41 7.65 5.73
N ILE A 861 -6.55 6.64 5.63
CA ILE A 861 -6.69 5.40 6.39
C ILE A 861 -6.56 5.67 7.89
N ARG A 862 -5.59 6.50 8.31
CA ARG A 862 -5.46 6.92 9.71
C ARG A 862 -6.68 7.71 10.20
N ALA A 863 -7.26 8.56 9.36
CA ALA A 863 -8.48 9.29 9.71
C ALA A 863 -9.66 8.33 9.92
N LEU A 864 -9.85 7.35 9.02
CA LEU A 864 -10.89 6.33 9.17
C LEU A 864 -10.67 5.44 10.41
N ALA A 865 -9.42 5.15 10.76
CA ALA A 865 -9.07 4.39 11.97
C ALA A 865 -9.28 5.19 13.26
N ALA A 866 -9.26 6.53 13.20
CA ALA A 866 -9.50 7.39 14.36
C ALA A 866 -10.99 7.61 14.68
N GLU A 867 -11.89 7.23 13.76
CA GLU A 867 -13.34 7.42 13.87
C GLU A 867 -14.07 6.07 13.96
N PRO A 868 -14.08 5.41 15.13
CA PRO A 868 -14.82 4.17 15.29
C PRO A 868 -16.33 4.41 15.08
N PRO A 869 -17.04 3.54 14.34
CA PRO A 869 -18.48 3.65 14.18
C PRO A 869 -19.13 3.57 15.56
N LYS A 870 -20.12 4.44 15.77
CA LYS A 870 -20.93 4.46 16.99
C LYS A 870 -21.55 3.06 17.20
N PRO A 871 -21.56 2.56 18.44
CA PRO A 871 -22.01 1.21 18.76
C PRO A 871 -23.46 0.94 18.37
#